data_AF-A0A7J5W3L3-F1
#
_entry.id   AF-A0A7J5W3L3-F1
#
_cell.length_a   1.000
_cell.length_b   1.000
_cell.length_c   1.000
_cell.angle_alpha   90.00
_cell.angle_beta   90.00
_cell.angle_gamma   90.00
#
_symmetry.space_group_name_H-M   'P 1'
#
loop_
_entity.id
_entity.type
_entity.pdbx_description
1 polymer ?
#
loop_
_entity_poly.entity_id
_entity_poly.type
_entity_poly.pdbx_seq_one_letter_code
_entity_poly.pdbx_strand_id
1 'polypeptide(L)'
;MVIANAGAYLRIGGVSINKRKIKLIRSQGNNVLINVNGREKEHHPGNVIAIDYREVTEPQVFSSVGELEEWVLVNTIQETGELLITGEESSYFPHRNSFGLVASISTRAKLTTVLIEYGYSDFANTIHLDSIPVGDTSAVRTAILPRTKPGLLQWRFVVSDSSGSTQGETQYINIHAGTKLVDIIYESPVLAGNTYYIDPSAEVNGTGTEASPFNTWASIANLGGNHTYLQKYGTVYDPDVAISNLRNVNGICKLGAYGDASLGRPRIIARGNFVRFLEVQYRIIIENIDFEGTYKDANDLFVGSGIRIRNGAGSVIYNCAFHGFGMGITTNPVSSVNGAFWSGVRVLKTDVYDCSLDGMYFDDTTEIEVGHCYIHRVNLAYAYDTNENFSSGDGIQISFTQMEATNQSLRLKIYNNTIDRRSHGNKFCLIFGAGGAGTISRDAYGEIIENEFFMHSTAGGVYMDLTNNTSLFVRNYFEGGTFGIHNRSVPGIDVYSNIFKGVGIGLSNVAGSARIHNNTFDDFNHGYSVTTGFSYNVLNNVFRSARAGANAVSGDVSTAISSNFNHFEVANVAMGYSSLALWQAAYGQDANSASGDPMFTDASNFDYTPAAGSPLADSGSQLSWADFDFAGNFFASSGAIDKGAIERNGSASFENEWYGVEFDQIASASTMTRIGRLGLHASLPIQRKMQRCILSASGVVQYYLNPSNSLLKADGAAAVLDGTDGQVMVEMPEFYYAVEADGNTRRIKISKYPITGFSVSGKMYLGAFEGAVKRSTSQLMSVINETADFRGGNNNAAWDAQPNSLLGKPATVINLTNFRAFARNNGAKWSARSYLSRAKMNMLYMIEYANRHVQAAYNEAMTAEGYKQGGLGDGVTAISSTNWNTFSGYYPFVPCGRTASLGNKSGFVNYVVAGFTGGDITVPVPTYRGVEQPYGHIWEWEDGILYNIQANDAGGQSQVFICDDPANYADVLTNYMQVGLLPRNEGYITRCLLDEGLTIPTEATGGSSTTRYSDYFYTSIPGSGSAIRGSLVSAAAFDGATAGLFFLFTIYVPASTFAYFGSRPCFIP
;
A
#
# COMPACT_ATOMS: atom_id res chain seq x y z
N MET A 1 -11.49 -57.73 11.84
CA MET A 1 -10.75 -57.67 10.56
C MET A 1 -11.18 -56.37 9.91
N VAL A 2 -10.45 -55.26 9.85
CA VAL A 2 -9.09 -54.80 10.25
C VAL A 2 -9.31 -53.35 10.76
N ILE A 3 -9.06 -53.03 12.04
CA ILE A 3 -7.98 -52.14 12.57
C ILE A 3 -7.86 -50.85 11.71
N ALA A 4 -7.98 -49.60 12.17
CA ALA A 4 -7.57 -48.95 13.42
C ALA A 4 -8.30 -47.58 13.53
N ASN A 5 -8.80 -47.22 14.71
CA ASN A 5 -8.27 -46.15 15.57
C ASN A 5 -8.39 -44.71 15.04
N ALA A 6 -9.48 -44.06 15.48
CA ALA A 6 -9.50 -42.64 15.77
C ALA A 6 -8.43 -42.25 16.82
N GLY A 7 -7.88 -41.05 16.67
CA GLY A 7 -7.02 -40.38 17.66
C GLY A 7 -7.44 -38.92 17.80
N ALA A 8 -8.52 -38.68 18.57
CA ALA A 8 -8.76 -37.41 19.25
C ALA A 8 -8.19 -37.52 20.68
N TYR A 9 -7.56 -36.45 21.18
CA TYR A 9 -7.09 -36.35 22.56
C TYR A 9 -8.12 -35.57 23.40
N LEU A 10 -8.39 -36.02 24.63
CA LEU A 10 -9.10 -35.27 25.67
C LEU A 10 -8.09 -34.94 26.78
N ARG A 11 -7.89 -33.65 27.10
CA ARG A 11 -6.98 -33.19 28.17
C ARG A 11 -7.81 -32.82 29.40
N ILE A 12 -7.60 -33.51 30.52
CA ILE A 12 -8.06 -33.10 31.86
C ILE A 12 -6.84 -33.10 32.78
N GLY A 13 -6.51 -31.95 33.37
CA GLY A 13 -5.65 -31.85 34.56
C GLY A 13 -4.27 -32.53 34.50
N GLY A 14 -3.54 -32.42 33.39
CA GLY A 14 -2.09 -32.71 33.37
C GLY A 14 -1.66 -34.18 33.40
N VAL A 15 -2.55 -35.16 33.21
CA VAL A 15 -2.16 -36.58 33.10
C VAL A 15 -2.71 -37.20 31.80
N SER A 16 -1.81 -37.63 30.91
CA SER A 16 -2.17 -38.38 29.70
C SER A 16 -2.26 -39.88 30.01
N ILE A 17 -3.45 -40.47 29.88
CA ILE A 17 -3.67 -41.93 30.03
C ILE A 17 -3.83 -42.54 28.63
N ASN A 18 -3.03 -43.56 28.32
CA ASN A 18 -3.05 -44.21 27.02
C ASN A 18 -4.22 -45.20 26.88
N LYS A 19 -4.83 -45.23 25.69
CA LYS A 19 -6.14 -45.81 25.32
C LYS A 19 -6.54 -47.14 25.98
N ARG A 20 -7.73 -47.19 26.62
CA ARG A 20 -8.74 -48.29 26.50
C ARG A 20 -10.09 -47.94 27.16
N LYS A 21 -11.17 -48.17 26.40
CA LYS A 21 -12.62 -48.24 26.70
C LYS A 21 -13.17 -47.37 27.84
N ILE A 22 -13.76 -46.24 27.48
CA ILE A 22 -14.65 -45.43 28.33
C ILE A 22 -16.09 -45.71 27.89
N LYS A 23 -16.97 -46.05 28.83
CA LYS A 23 -18.41 -46.23 28.55
C LYS A 23 -19.23 -45.37 29.50
N LEU A 24 -20.10 -44.52 28.94
CA LEU A 24 -21.10 -43.78 29.72
C LEU A 24 -22.15 -44.78 30.21
N ILE A 25 -22.39 -44.85 31.52
CA ILE A 25 -23.33 -45.84 32.08
C ILE A 25 -24.73 -45.23 32.25
N ARG A 26 -24.83 -44.03 32.81
CA ARG A 26 -26.07 -43.25 32.87
C ARG A 26 -25.79 -41.78 33.19
N SER A 27 -26.69 -40.88 32.79
CA SER A 27 -26.80 -39.54 33.37
C SER A 27 -28.13 -39.41 34.12
N GLN A 28 -28.11 -38.76 35.29
CA GLN A 28 -29.33 -38.32 35.97
C GLN A 28 -29.03 -37.01 36.70
N GLY A 29 -29.72 -35.95 36.31
CA GLY A 29 -29.38 -34.59 36.75
C GLY A 29 -27.98 -34.15 36.28
N ASN A 30 -27.33 -33.30 37.07
CA ASN A 30 -26.03 -32.69 36.74
C ASN A 30 -24.80 -33.61 36.99
N ASN A 31 -25.02 -34.91 37.24
CA ASN A 31 -23.97 -35.88 37.50
C ASN A 31 -23.86 -36.90 36.36
N VAL A 32 -22.63 -37.21 35.98
CA VAL A 32 -22.33 -38.23 34.98
C VAL A 32 -21.51 -39.35 35.62
N LEU A 33 -21.99 -40.58 35.49
CA LEU A 33 -21.27 -41.78 35.90
C LEU A 33 -20.61 -42.44 34.69
N ILE A 34 -19.29 -42.52 34.72
CA ILE A 34 -18.48 -43.07 33.63
C ILE A 34 -17.72 -44.29 34.12
N ASN A 35 -17.69 -45.33 33.30
CA ASN A 35 -16.87 -46.51 33.57
C ASN A 35 -15.60 -46.45 32.74
N VAL A 36 -14.47 -46.47 33.43
CA VAL A 36 -13.13 -46.49 32.83
C VAL A 36 -12.46 -47.77 33.27
N ASN A 37 -12.19 -48.66 32.31
CA ASN A 37 -11.53 -49.95 32.55
C ASN A 37 -12.18 -50.82 33.65
N GLY A 38 -13.51 -50.83 33.74
CA GLY A 38 -14.26 -51.67 34.67
C GLY A 38 -14.52 -51.05 36.05
N ARG A 39 -14.15 -49.79 36.28
CA ARG A 39 -14.42 -49.07 37.53
C ARG A 39 -15.32 -47.86 37.27
N GLU A 40 -16.39 -47.73 38.05
CA GLU A 40 -17.34 -46.62 37.94
C GLU A 40 -16.82 -45.40 38.72
N LYS A 41 -16.89 -44.21 38.10
CA LYS A 41 -16.49 -42.94 38.71
C LYS A 41 -17.53 -41.87 38.40
N GLU A 42 -17.96 -41.15 39.43
CA GLU A 42 -18.94 -40.06 39.35
C GLU A 42 -18.24 -38.71 39.27
N HIS A 43 -18.67 -37.83 38.36
CA HIS A 43 -18.06 -36.52 38.14
C HIS A 43 -19.09 -35.37 38.21
N HIS A 44 -18.67 -34.25 38.80
CA HIS A 44 -19.45 -33.01 38.96
C HIS A 44 -18.88 -31.85 38.10
N PRO A 45 -19.70 -30.88 37.67
CA PRO A 45 -19.39 -30.02 36.54
C PRO A 45 -18.62 -28.75 36.95
N GLY A 46 -17.51 -28.48 36.25
CA GLY A 46 -16.76 -27.23 36.40
C GLY A 46 -16.05 -26.73 35.15
N ASN A 47 -16.00 -27.48 34.03
CA ASN A 47 -15.36 -27.03 32.79
C ASN A 47 -16.00 -27.75 31.58
N VAL A 48 -16.77 -27.03 30.74
CA VAL A 48 -17.29 -27.51 29.45
C VAL A 48 -17.31 -26.36 28.44
N ILE A 49 -16.75 -26.57 27.24
CA ILE A 49 -17.20 -25.92 25.98
C ILE A 49 -17.24 -27.02 24.89
N ALA A 50 -18.25 -26.91 24.02
CA ALA A 50 -18.90 -27.94 23.20
C ALA A 50 -18.16 -28.43 21.93
N ILE A 51 -18.62 -29.57 21.39
CA ILE A 51 -18.21 -30.26 20.14
C ILE A 51 -19.42 -30.27 19.20
N ASP A 52 -19.22 -30.05 17.88
CA ASP A 52 -20.23 -30.32 16.84
C ASP A 52 -19.68 -31.26 15.74
N TYR A 53 -20.54 -32.12 15.18
CA TYR A 53 -20.23 -33.27 14.30
C TYR A 53 -21.01 -33.18 12.98
N ARG A 54 -20.39 -33.47 11.83
CA ARG A 54 -21.06 -34.11 10.67
C ARG A 54 -20.13 -35.01 9.84
N GLU A 55 -20.58 -36.23 9.58
CA GLU A 55 -20.05 -37.22 8.64
C GLU A 55 -20.74 -37.10 7.27
N VAL A 56 -20.02 -37.40 6.18
CA VAL A 56 -20.57 -37.91 4.92
C VAL A 56 -19.78 -39.14 4.50
N THR A 57 -20.51 -40.22 4.18
CA THR A 57 -20.05 -41.58 3.89
C THR A 57 -20.24 -41.93 2.41
N GLU A 58 -19.21 -42.61 1.86
CA GLU A 58 -19.15 -43.41 0.63
C GLU A 58 -18.90 -42.78 -0.77
N PRO A 59 -18.25 -43.53 -1.69
CA PRO A 59 -17.29 -42.99 -2.66
C PRO A 59 -17.68 -43.22 -4.13
N GLN A 60 -17.45 -42.24 -5.00
CA GLN A 60 -17.31 -42.46 -6.44
C GLN A 60 -16.25 -41.53 -7.04
N VAL A 61 -15.37 -42.15 -7.81
CA VAL A 61 -14.29 -41.58 -8.62
C VAL A 61 -14.89 -40.78 -9.77
N PHE A 62 -14.36 -39.57 -10.01
CA PHE A 62 -14.42 -38.93 -11.32
C PHE A 62 -13.02 -38.63 -11.84
N SER A 63 -12.79 -39.17 -13.02
CA SER A 63 -11.70 -38.94 -13.95
C SER A 63 -11.76 -37.52 -14.53
N SER A 64 -10.56 -36.95 -14.72
CA SER A 64 -10.19 -35.75 -15.49
C SER A 64 -10.18 -34.38 -14.79
N VAL A 65 -8.93 -33.92 -14.63
CA VAL A 65 -8.36 -32.57 -14.86
C VAL A 65 -9.21 -31.38 -14.43
N GLY A 66 -8.85 -30.80 -13.28
CA GLY A 66 -9.42 -29.54 -12.83
C GLY A 66 -8.74 -28.96 -11.61
N GLU A 67 -7.41 -28.98 -11.54
CA GLU A 67 -6.60 -28.08 -10.68
C GLU A 67 -5.25 -27.85 -11.38
N LEU A 68 -5.21 -26.85 -12.26
CA LEU A 68 -3.98 -26.31 -12.84
C LEU A 68 -4.19 -24.82 -13.11
N GLU A 69 -3.50 -24.00 -12.32
CA GLU A 69 -2.74 -22.78 -12.68
C GLU A 69 -2.33 -22.11 -11.33
N GLU A 70 -1.08 -21.80 -11.00
CA GLU A 70 0.17 -21.69 -11.75
C GLU A 70 1.29 -22.41 -10.98
N TRP A 71 1.79 -23.52 -11.52
CA TRP A 71 3.21 -23.84 -11.38
C TRP A 71 3.81 -23.65 -12.77
N VAL A 72 4.72 -22.69 -12.87
CA VAL A 72 5.67 -22.59 -13.97
C VAL A 72 6.29 -23.96 -14.21
N LEU A 73 6.40 -24.34 -15.49
CA LEU A 73 7.10 -25.53 -15.98
C LEU A 73 8.36 -25.83 -15.15
N VAL A 74 8.36 -26.95 -14.42
CA VAL A 74 9.57 -27.73 -14.17
C VAL A 74 9.25 -29.16 -14.55
N ASN A 75 9.13 -29.42 -15.85
CA ASN A 75 9.32 -30.78 -16.35
C ASN A 75 10.79 -30.95 -16.70
N THR A 76 11.38 -31.97 -16.08
CA THR A 76 12.74 -32.51 -16.29
C THR A 76 13.92 -31.59 -16.00
N ILE A 77 14.46 -31.69 -14.77
CA ILE A 77 15.90 -31.58 -14.55
C ILE A 77 16.37 -32.78 -13.72
N GLN A 78 17.39 -33.42 -14.28
CA GLN A 78 18.09 -34.61 -13.80
C GLN A 78 18.73 -34.40 -12.42
N GLU A 79 19.14 -35.52 -11.83
CA GLU A 79 19.95 -35.70 -10.62
C GLU A 79 21.24 -34.86 -10.58
N THR A 80 21.16 -33.53 -10.47
CA THR A 80 22.28 -32.65 -10.10
C THR A 80 21.72 -31.43 -9.38
N GLY A 81 21.99 -31.29 -8.08
CA GLY A 81 21.29 -30.37 -7.18
C GLY A 81 21.81 -28.93 -7.17
N GLU A 82 21.25 -28.07 -8.03
CA GLU A 82 21.34 -26.61 -7.92
C GLU A 82 19.98 -25.97 -8.29
N LEU A 83 19.52 -24.98 -7.51
CA LEU A 83 18.24 -24.28 -7.70
C LEU A 83 18.51 -22.89 -8.33
N LEU A 84 17.86 -22.62 -9.46
CA LEU A 84 17.85 -21.33 -10.16
C LEU A 84 16.57 -20.56 -9.76
N ILE A 85 16.69 -19.31 -9.30
CA ILE A 85 15.56 -18.41 -9.04
C ILE A 85 15.55 -17.33 -10.13
N THR A 86 14.48 -17.26 -10.93
CA THR A 86 14.21 -16.15 -11.86
C THR A 86 13.12 -15.26 -11.27
N GLY A 87 13.48 -14.09 -10.76
CA GLY A 87 12.53 -13.01 -10.49
C GLY A 87 12.43 -12.11 -11.72
N GLU A 88 11.21 -11.76 -12.16
CA GLU A 88 11.02 -10.76 -13.20
C GLU A 88 11.53 -9.40 -12.71
N GLU A 89 12.51 -8.85 -13.44
CA GLU A 89 12.91 -7.46 -13.32
C GLU A 89 11.76 -6.55 -13.80
N SER A 90 11.05 -5.93 -12.87
CA SER A 90 10.43 -4.62 -13.14
C SER A 90 11.12 -3.58 -12.27
N SER A 91 11.63 -2.55 -12.93
CA SER A 91 12.02 -1.30 -12.32
C SER A 91 10.84 -0.75 -11.52
N TYR A 92 11.15 -0.06 -10.41
CA TYR A 92 10.24 0.51 -9.39
C TYR A 92 9.99 -0.41 -8.19
N PHE A 93 10.49 0.02 -7.03
CA PHE A 93 10.14 -0.35 -5.65
C PHE A 93 9.35 -1.67 -5.49
N PRO A 94 9.91 -2.74 -4.88
CA PRO A 94 9.07 -3.85 -4.44
C PRO A 94 8.06 -3.31 -3.42
N HIS A 95 6.81 -3.19 -3.86
CA HIS A 95 5.67 -3.01 -2.98
C HIS A 95 5.55 -4.24 -2.07
N ARG A 96 4.79 -4.06 -0.97
CA ARG A 96 4.54 -4.94 0.19
C ARG A 96 4.37 -6.46 0.00
N ASN A 97 4.47 -7.06 -1.20
CA ASN A 97 4.05 -8.44 -1.47
C ASN A 97 5.00 -9.33 -2.29
N SER A 98 6.28 -8.98 -2.51
CA SER A 98 7.22 -9.90 -3.18
C SER A 98 7.80 -10.90 -2.17
N PHE A 99 7.18 -12.06 -1.99
CA PHE A 99 7.67 -13.12 -1.08
C PHE A 99 8.10 -14.37 -1.86
N GLY A 100 9.40 -14.67 -1.84
CA GLY A 100 9.99 -15.90 -2.38
C GLY A 100 10.08 -17.03 -1.33
N LEU A 101 10.19 -18.26 -1.81
CA LEU A 101 10.34 -19.47 -0.98
C LEU A 101 11.78 -19.55 -0.41
N VAL A 102 11.95 -19.43 0.91
CA VAL A 102 13.26 -19.50 1.57
C VAL A 102 13.63 -20.97 1.86
N ALA A 103 14.12 -21.68 0.84
CA ALA A 103 14.80 -22.98 0.90
C ALA A 103 14.05 -24.20 1.51
N SER A 104 14.61 -25.40 1.29
CA SER A 104 14.16 -26.65 1.93
C SER A 104 15.13 -27.03 3.06
N ILE A 105 14.65 -27.01 4.31
CA ILE A 105 15.46 -27.34 5.49
C ILE A 105 15.15 -28.77 5.93
N SER A 106 16.14 -29.67 5.80
CA SER A 106 15.97 -31.11 6.02
C SER A 106 16.45 -31.61 7.38
N THR A 107 17.10 -30.79 8.21
CA THR A 107 17.60 -31.20 9.54
C THR A 107 17.54 -30.07 10.58
N ARG A 108 17.38 -30.45 11.86
CA ARG A 108 17.46 -29.54 13.02
C ARG A 108 18.79 -28.79 13.07
N ALA A 109 19.90 -29.47 12.78
CA ALA A 109 21.22 -28.87 12.76
C ALA A 109 21.33 -27.73 11.75
N LYS A 110 20.77 -27.88 10.53
CA LYS A 110 20.74 -26.82 9.52
C LYS A 110 19.87 -25.64 9.93
N LEU A 111 18.70 -25.88 10.53
CA LEU A 111 17.86 -24.80 11.06
C LEU A 111 18.57 -24.03 12.17
N THR A 112 19.24 -24.73 13.09
CA THR A 112 20.02 -24.13 14.17
C THR A 112 21.21 -23.32 13.63
N THR A 113 21.92 -23.83 12.61
CA THR A 113 23.01 -23.09 11.96
C THR A 113 22.51 -21.82 11.28
N VAL A 114 21.40 -21.90 10.53
CA VAL A 114 20.75 -20.74 9.91
C VAL A 114 20.36 -19.72 10.97
N LEU A 115 19.68 -20.13 12.05
CA LEU A 115 19.28 -19.23 13.13
C LEU A 115 20.48 -18.60 13.85
N ILE A 116 21.61 -19.31 13.99
CA ILE A 116 22.85 -18.78 14.56
C ILE A 116 23.52 -17.78 13.61
N GLU A 117 23.57 -18.08 12.32
CA GLU A 117 24.12 -17.22 11.26
C GLU A 117 23.38 -15.87 11.18
N TYR A 118 22.06 -15.87 11.45
CA TYR A 118 21.23 -14.67 11.54
C TYR A 118 21.09 -14.09 12.96
N GLY A 119 21.88 -14.54 13.95
CA GLY A 119 21.95 -13.92 15.29
C GLY A 119 20.77 -14.21 16.24
N TYR A 120 20.17 -15.39 16.13
CA TYR A 120 19.04 -15.89 16.95
C TYR A 120 19.43 -17.10 17.83
N SER A 121 20.66 -17.14 18.34
CA SER A 121 21.20 -18.23 19.17
C SER A 121 20.32 -18.61 20.37
N ASP A 122 19.64 -17.63 20.96
CA ASP A 122 18.78 -17.84 22.14
C ASP A 122 17.45 -18.51 21.80
N PHE A 123 17.00 -18.39 20.54
CA PHE A 123 15.78 -19.02 20.02
C PHE A 123 16.00 -20.44 19.50
N ALA A 124 17.23 -20.79 19.10
CA ALA A 124 17.57 -22.14 18.64
C ALA A 124 17.30 -23.22 19.70
N ASN A 125 17.32 -22.85 20.99
CA ASN A 125 17.10 -23.75 22.12
C ASN A 125 15.63 -23.84 22.59
N THR A 126 14.74 -22.94 22.13
CA THR A 126 13.32 -22.91 22.52
C THR A 126 12.39 -23.57 21.52
N ILE A 127 12.88 -23.88 20.31
CA ILE A 127 12.12 -24.64 19.30
C ILE A 127 12.17 -26.14 19.64
N HIS A 128 11.06 -26.65 20.17
CA HIS A 128 10.86 -28.08 20.43
C HIS A 128 10.53 -28.84 19.13
N LEU A 129 11.55 -29.30 18.40
CA LEU A 129 11.42 -30.25 17.27
C LEU A 129 11.25 -31.71 17.76
N ASP A 130 10.56 -31.91 18.89
CA ASP A 130 10.52 -33.20 19.60
C ASP A 130 9.58 -34.24 18.97
N SER A 131 9.19 -34.07 17.70
CA SER A 131 8.30 -34.98 16.97
C SER A 131 8.89 -35.60 15.70
N ILE A 132 10.18 -35.40 15.41
CA ILE A 132 10.85 -36.11 14.31
C ILE A 132 11.31 -37.49 14.82
N PRO A 133 10.77 -38.61 14.32
CA PRO A 133 11.23 -39.94 14.71
C PRO A 133 12.71 -40.09 14.33
N VAL A 134 13.54 -40.50 15.29
CA VAL A 134 14.95 -40.84 15.05
C VAL A 134 14.96 -42.10 14.18
N GLY A 135 15.01 -41.96 12.86
CA GLY A 135 15.16 -43.11 11.96
C GLY A 135 14.75 -42.96 10.50
N ASP A 136 14.07 -41.89 10.06
CA ASP A 136 13.67 -41.74 8.65
C ASP A 136 14.61 -40.79 7.90
N THR A 137 15.28 -41.30 6.87
CA THR A 137 16.25 -40.58 6.03
C THR A 137 15.63 -39.93 4.80
N SER A 138 14.29 -39.88 4.70
CA SER A 138 13.57 -39.26 3.58
C SER A 138 13.17 -37.80 3.88
N ALA A 139 13.34 -36.93 2.88
CA ALA A 139 13.43 -35.48 3.03
C ALA A 139 12.19 -34.81 3.64
N VAL A 140 12.37 -34.18 4.81
CA VAL A 140 11.43 -33.19 5.34
C VAL A 140 11.60 -31.89 4.55
N ARG A 141 10.56 -31.44 3.86
CA ARG A 141 10.52 -30.12 3.21
C ARG A 141 9.79 -29.16 4.13
N THR A 142 10.53 -28.25 4.75
CA THR A 142 9.96 -27.17 5.55
C THR A 142 9.91 -25.92 4.68
N ALA A 143 8.72 -25.42 4.35
CA ALA A 143 8.56 -24.11 3.73
C ALA A 143 8.39 -23.06 4.83
N ILE A 144 9.20 -22.00 4.76
CA ILE A 144 9.10 -20.83 5.63
C ILE A 144 8.52 -19.69 4.81
N LEU A 145 7.33 -19.22 5.20
CA LEU A 145 6.69 -18.05 4.60
C LEU A 145 6.73 -16.90 5.61
N PRO A 146 7.50 -15.82 5.35
CA PRO A 146 7.43 -14.63 6.18
C PRO A 146 6.13 -13.86 5.90
N ARG A 147 5.36 -13.56 6.94
CA ARG A 147 4.25 -12.60 6.87
C ARG A 147 4.61 -11.40 7.71
N THR A 148 4.73 -10.23 7.09
CA THR A 148 4.97 -8.97 7.80
C THR A 148 3.64 -8.31 8.18
N LYS A 149 3.36 -8.18 9.48
CA LYS A 149 2.49 -7.11 10.02
C LYS A 149 3.42 -5.93 10.40
N PRO A 150 2.95 -4.67 10.40
CA PRO A 150 3.68 -3.59 11.07
C PRO A 150 3.95 -4.01 12.53
N GLY A 151 5.22 -4.12 12.91
CA GLY A 151 5.64 -4.47 14.28
C GLY A 151 5.64 -5.96 14.67
N LEU A 152 5.21 -6.89 13.80
CA LEU A 152 5.16 -8.33 14.10
C LEU A 152 5.47 -9.19 12.87
N LEU A 153 6.40 -10.13 13.02
CA LEU A 153 6.69 -11.15 12.01
C LEU A 153 6.07 -12.50 12.46
N GLN A 154 5.30 -13.14 11.58
CA GLN A 154 4.76 -14.48 11.79
C GLN A 154 5.36 -15.45 10.78
N TRP A 155 5.81 -16.61 11.27
CA TRP A 155 6.37 -17.69 10.45
C TRP A 155 5.35 -18.83 10.36
N ARG A 156 5.13 -19.34 9.15
CA ARG A 156 4.33 -20.55 8.90
C ARG A 156 5.28 -21.72 8.65
N PHE A 157 5.08 -22.83 9.36
CA PHE A 157 5.75 -24.10 9.07
C PHE A 157 4.77 -25.06 8.41
N VAL A 158 5.24 -25.77 7.39
CA VAL A 158 4.50 -26.86 6.72
C VAL A 158 5.41 -28.08 6.74
N VAL A 159 4.93 -29.20 7.29
CA VAL A 159 5.62 -30.49 7.25
C VAL A 159 4.92 -31.37 6.22
N SER A 160 5.65 -31.76 5.18
CA SER A 160 5.18 -32.70 4.16
C SER A 160 6.03 -33.97 4.17
N ASP A 161 5.41 -35.12 3.96
CA ASP A 161 6.13 -36.37 3.70
C ASP A 161 6.59 -36.48 2.23
N SER A 162 7.27 -37.58 1.89
CA SER A 162 7.79 -37.86 0.55
C SER A 162 6.71 -38.04 -0.54
N SER A 163 5.43 -38.07 -0.16
CA SER A 163 4.28 -38.14 -1.08
C SER A 163 3.64 -36.79 -1.38
N GLY A 164 4.13 -35.70 -0.75
CA GLY A 164 3.56 -34.35 -0.92
C GLY A 164 2.28 -34.11 -0.12
N SER A 165 1.86 -35.06 0.73
CA SER A 165 0.70 -34.88 1.60
C SER A 165 1.09 -34.05 2.84
N THR A 166 0.31 -33.01 3.14
CA THR A 166 0.54 -32.14 4.31
C THR A 166 0.03 -32.84 5.58
N GLN A 167 0.91 -33.17 6.52
CA GLN A 167 0.50 -33.66 7.83
C GLN A 167 0.98 -32.71 8.93
N GLY A 168 0.04 -32.01 9.60
CA GLY A 168 0.29 -31.38 10.90
C GLY A 168 -0.05 -29.90 11.03
N GLU A 169 -0.40 -29.51 12.26
CA GLU A 169 -0.81 -28.17 12.68
C GLU A 169 0.17 -27.07 12.26
N THR A 170 -0.39 -25.94 11.80
CA THR A 170 0.35 -24.70 11.57
C THR A 170 0.76 -24.10 12.92
N GLN A 171 2.06 -24.05 13.21
CA GLN A 171 2.57 -23.29 14.36
C GLN A 171 3.02 -21.90 13.92
N TYR A 172 2.62 -20.88 14.69
CA TYR A 172 3.01 -19.49 14.49
C TYR A 172 3.99 -19.09 15.59
N ILE A 173 5.16 -18.60 15.20
CA ILE A 173 6.10 -17.97 16.15
C ILE A 173 5.94 -16.45 16.01
N ASN A 174 5.56 -15.80 17.11
CA ASN A 174 5.48 -14.34 17.19
C ASN A 174 6.84 -13.78 17.62
N ILE A 175 7.43 -12.89 16.83
CA ILE A 175 8.66 -12.18 17.20
C ILE A 175 8.32 -10.69 17.33
N HIS A 176 8.53 -10.12 18.53
CA HIS A 176 8.33 -8.69 18.79
C HIS A 176 9.46 -7.84 18.20
N ALA A 177 9.09 -6.67 17.66
CA ALA A 177 9.96 -5.77 16.93
C ALA A 177 11.07 -5.15 17.79
N GLY A 178 12.30 -5.38 17.35
CA GLY A 178 13.50 -4.66 17.75
C GLY A 178 14.61 -5.02 16.76
N THR A 179 15.02 -4.06 15.94
CA THR A 179 16.23 -4.06 15.08
C THR A 179 16.40 -5.18 14.01
N LYS A 180 15.64 -6.28 14.05
CA LYS A 180 15.92 -7.53 13.29
C LYS A 180 14.97 -7.84 12.12
N LEU A 181 14.12 -6.89 11.71
CA LEU A 181 13.16 -7.06 10.59
C LEU A 181 13.78 -6.82 9.19
N VAL A 182 14.96 -6.21 9.14
CA VAL A 182 15.62 -5.74 7.91
C VAL A 182 16.30 -6.87 7.13
N ASP A 183 16.81 -7.88 7.82
CA ASP A 183 17.51 -9.03 7.20
C ASP A 183 16.59 -9.96 6.41
N ILE A 184 15.27 -9.84 6.57
CA ILE A 184 14.26 -10.71 5.92
C ILE A 184 13.66 -10.04 4.68
N ILE A 185 13.78 -8.72 4.55
CA ILE A 185 13.25 -7.94 3.41
C ILE A 185 14.29 -7.82 2.28
N TYR A 186 15.57 -8.02 2.61
CA TYR A 186 16.68 -7.94 1.67
C TYR A 186 17.23 -9.33 1.36
N GLU A 187 16.79 -9.93 0.25
CA GLU A 187 17.45 -11.11 -0.32
C GLU A 187 18.57 -10.67 -1.28
N SER A 188 19.79 -11.06 -0.94
CA SER A 188 20.95 -10.82 -1.80
C SER A 188 20.90 -11.76 -3.02
N PRO A 189 20.90 -11.24 -4.25
CA PRO A 189 20.78 -12.06 -5.45
C PRO A 189 22.00 -12.95 -5.64
N VAL A 190 21.77 -14.16 -6.14
CA VAL A 190 22.83 -15.05 -6.64
C VAL A 190 23.19 -14.58 -8.04
N LEU A 191 24.47 -14.27 -8.25
CA LEU A 191 24.96 -13.77 -9.54
C LEU A 191 25.43 -14.92 -10.43
N ALA A 192 25.21 -14.80 -11.74
CA ALA A 192 25.57 -15.84 -12.71
C ALA A 192 27.08 -15.98 -12.96
N GLY A 193 27.91 -15.04 -12.51
CA GLY A 193 29.37 -15.14 -12.66
C GLY A 193 30.05 -15.83 -11.47
N ASN A 194 31.38 -15.97 -11.59
CA ASN A 194 32.22 -16.61 -10.58
C ASN A 194 32.06 -15.99 -9.18
N THR A 195 32.14 -16.86 -8.17
CA THR A 195 32.33 -16.48 -6.76
C THR A 195 33.79 -16.67 -6.38
N TYR A 196 34.41 -15.62 -5.86
CA TYR A 196 35.79 -15.60 -5.40
C TYR A 196 35.83 -15.47 -3.88
N TYR A 197 36.59 -16.36 -3.23
CA TYR A 197 36.75 -16.38 -1.77
C TYR A 197 38.12 -15.81 -1.38
N ILE A 198 38.10 -14.90 -0.41
CA ILE A 198 39.29 -14.19 0.08
C ILE A 198 39.43 -14.45 1.58
N ASP A 199 40.56 -15.05 1.98
CA ASP A 199 40.93 -15.27 3.38
C ASP A 199 42.33 -14.69 3.63
N PRO A 200 42.43 -13.43 4.07
CA PRO A 200 43.71 -12.81 4.42
C PRO A 200 44.52 -13.57 5.49
N SER A 201 43.89 -14.50 6.23
CA SER A 201 44.58 -15.35 7.21
C SER A 201 45.18 -16.63 6.61
N ALA A 202 44.93 -16.93 5.34
CA ALA A 202 45.47 -18.12 4.68
C ALA A 202 46.99 -18.00 4.44
N GLU A 203 47.73 -19.04 4.84
CA GLU A 203 49.20 -19.09 4.74
C GLU A 203 49.72 -19.04 3.28
N VAL A 204 48.92 -19.53 2.33
CA VAL A 204 49.29 -19.62 0.91
C VAL A 204 48.20 -19.00 0.05
N ASN A 205 48.61 -18.30 -1.01
CA ASN A 205 47.67 -17.74 -1.98
C ASN A 205 47.09 -18.87 -2.85
N GLY A 206 45.77 -19.08 -2.73
CA GLY A 206 45.06 -20.14 -3.44
C GLY A 206 44.55 -19.74 -4.84
N THR A 207 43.55 -20.47 -5.31
CA THR A 207 42.90 -20.28 -6.62
C THR A 207 41.62 -19.44 -6.57
N GLY A 208 41.20 -19.00 -5.37
CA GLY A 208 40.00 -18.20 -5.16
C GLY A 208 38.72 -19.01 -4.93
N THR A 209 38.84 -20.33 -4.74
CA THR A 209 37.73 -21.21 -4.31
C THR A 209 37.62 -21.24 -2.79
N GLU A 210 36.48 -21.63 -2.21
CA GLU A 210 36.33 -21.65 -0.75
C GLU A 210 37.36 -22.54 -0.04
N ALA A 211 37.70 -23.68 -0.64
CA ALA A 211 38.71 -24.61 -0.12
C ALA A 211 40.16 -24.15 -0.36
N SER A 212 40.38 -23.20 -1.29
CA SER A 212 41.68 -22.63 -1.62
C SER A 212 41.52 -21.14 -1.91
N PRO A 213 41.23 -20.32 -0.88
CA PRO A 213 40.91 -18.92 -1.06
C PRO A 213 42.14 -18.11 -1.48
N PHE A 214 41.93 -16.97 -2.12
CA PHE A 214 43.00 -15.99 -2.27
C PHE A 214 43.35 -15.43 -0.89
N ASN A 215 44.64 -15.24 -0.61
CA ASN A 215 45.06 -14.61 0.65
C ASN A 215 45.21 -13.09 0.54
N THR A 216 44.92 -12.53 -0.63
CA THR A 216 44.96 -11.08 -0.88
C THR A 216 44.03 -10.71 -2.03
N TRP A 217 43.36 -9.57 -1.91
CA TRP A 217 42.52 -9.00 -2.97
C TRP A 217 43.33 -8.68 -4.24
N ALA A 218 44.63 -8.42 -4.12
CA ALA A 218 45.53 -8.15 -5.25
C ALA A 218 45.68 -9.33 -6.23
N SER A 219 45.30 -10.55 -5.81
CA SER A 219 45.34 -11.73 -6.67
C SER A 219 44.22 -11.77 -7.71
N ILE A 220 43.21 -10.92 -7.56
CA ILE A 220 42.06 -10.87 -8.45
C ILE A 220 42.34 -9.86 -9.55
N ALA A 221 42.63 -10.35 -10.76
CA ALA A 221 42.80 -9.50 -11.93
C ALA A 221 41.44 -8.93 -12.38
N ASN A 222 41.35 -7.61 -12.55
CA ASN A 222 40.16 -6.89 -13.05
C ASN A 222 38.89 -7.07 -12.18
N LEU A 223 38.86 -6.44 -11.00
CA LEU A 223 37.66 -6.38 -10.15
C LEU A 223 36.47 -5.72 -10.88
N GLY A 224 35.31 -6.37 -10.86
CA GLY A 224 34.08 -5.89 -11.49
C GLY A 224 33.33 -6.98 -12.25
N GLY A 225 32.37 -6.61 -13.10
CA GLY A 225 31.53 -7.56 -13.84
C GLY A 225 30.50 -8.31 -12.97
N ASN A 226 29.89 -9.36 -13.53
CA ASN A 226 28.81 -10.13 -12.89
C ASN A 226 29.30 -11.13 -11.83
N HIS A 227 30.27 -10.74 -10.99
CA HIS A 227 30.97 -11.63 -10.05
C HIS A 227 30.61 -11.34 -8.60
N THR A 228 30.82 -12.36 -7.76
CA THR A 228 30.67 -12.29 -6.29
C THR A 228 32.05 -12.40 -5.64
N TYR A 229 32.37 -11.51 -4.71
CA TYR A 229 33.63 -11.52 -3.96
C TYR A 229 33.33 -11.58 -2.46
N LEU A 230 33.84 -12.61 -1.77
CA LEU A 230 33.52 -12.86 -0.36
C LEU A 230 34.79 -12.89 0.49
N GLN A 231 34.92 -11.98 1.46
CA GLN A 231 36.00 -12.03 2.46
C GLN A 231 35.55 -12.80 3.71
N LYS A 232 36.42 -13.63 4.27
CA LYS A 232 36.07 -14.48 5.42
C LYS A 232 35.80 -13.66 6.68
N TYR A 233 34.71 -13.94 7.41
CA TYR A 233 34.44 -13.34 8.72
C TYR A 233 35.62 -13.48 9.70
N GLY A 234 35.79 -12.47 10.57
CA GLY A 234 36.89 -12.40 11.53
C GLY A 234 38.27 -12.04 10.96
N THR A 235 38.38 -11.81 9.64
CA THR A 235 39.66 -11.46 9.00
C THR A 235 39.83 -9.97 8.74
N VAL A 236 41.08 -9.51 8.70
CA VAL A 236 41.45 -8.14 8.38
C VAL A 236 42.31 -8.15 7.12
N TYR A 237 41.90 -7.39 6.11
CA TYR A 237 42.72 -7.09 4.95
C TYR A 237 43.29 -5.67 5.09
N ASP A 238 44.60 -5.55 5.18
CA ASP A 238 45.29 -4.29 5.48
C ASP A 238 46.39 -3.99 4.44
N PRO A 239 46.02 -3.68 3.19
CA PRO A 239 46.98 -3.34 2.15
C PRO A 239 47.47 -1.88 2.25
N ASP A 240 48.66 -1.63 1.71
CA ASP A 240 49.17 -0.27 1.50
C ASP A 240 48.43 0.49 0.37
N VAL A 241 47.58 -0.19 -0.43
CA VAL A 241 46.89 0.36 -1.61
C VAL A 241 45.39 0.03 -1.58
N ALA A 242 44.53 1.01 -1.89
CA ALA A 242 43.08 0.90 -1.90
C ALA A 242 42.52 -0.08 -2.97
N ILE A 243 41.34 -0.65 -2.71
CA ILE A 243 40.56 -1.44 -3.69
C ILE A 243 39.88 -0.47 -4.67
N SER A 244 40.63 0.02 -5.66
CA SER A 244 40.11 0.99 -6.64
C SER A 244 39.53 0.33 -7.90
N ASN A 245 38.55 1.00 -8.53
CA ASN A 245 37.95 0.68 -9.83
C ASN A 245 37.08 -0.61 -9.92
N LEU A 246 36.17 -0.82 -8.97
CA LEU A 246 35.05 -1.78 -9.16
C LEU A 246 34.08 -1.23 -10.22
N ARG A 247 34.35 -1.51 -11.50
CA ARG A 247 33.54 -1.05 -12.62
C ARG A 247 32.69 -2.19 -13.16
N ASN A 248 31.39 -1.98 -13.31
CA ASN A 248 30.54 -2.88 -14.07
C ASN A 248 29.71 -2.07 -15.06
N VAL A 249 29.93 -2.20 -16.37
CA VAL A 249 29.19 -1.37 -17.34
C VAL A 249 27.84 -1.97 -17.72
N ASN A 250 27.60 -3.27 -17.48
CA ASN A 250 26.42 -4.01 -17.97
C ASN A 250 25.98 -5.18 -17.03
N GLY A 251 25.90 -4.95 -15.71
CA GLY A 251 25.66 -6.07 -14.77
C GLY A 251 25.56 -5.71 -13.28
N ILE A 252 25.49 -6.73 -12.41
CA ILE A 252 25.50 -6.62 -10.93
C ILE A 252 26.84 -7.14 -10.40
N CYS A 253 27.54 -6.36 -9.58
CA CYS A 253 28.70 -6.85 -8.82
C CYS A 253 28.33 -7.03 -7.35
N LYS A 254 28.78 -8.11 -6.70
CA LYS A 254 28.55 -8.35 -5.26
C LYS A 254 29.86 -8.43 -4.49
N LEU A 255 29.92 -7.70 -3.38
CA LEU A 255 30.99 -7.74 -2.40
C LEU A 255 30.37 -8.11 -1.04
N GLY A 256 30.86 -9.18 -0.42
CA GLY A 256 30.25 -9.76 0.78
C GLY A 256 31.25 -10.45 1.71
N ALA A 257 30.69 -11.21 2.65
CA ALA A 257 31.46 -12.03 3.59
C ALA A 257 31.04 -13.51 3.54
N TYR A 258 31.92 -14.41 3.97
CA TYR A 258 31.60 -15.85 4.12
C TYR A 258 32.21 -16.43 5.40
N GLY A 259 31.72 -17.60 5.85
CA GLY A 259 32.19 -18.26 7.06
C GLY A 259 31.38 -17.90 8.31
N ASP A 260 31.98 -17.97 9.49
CA ASP A 260 31.29 -17.81 10.77
C ASP A 260 31.09 -16.33 11.16
N ALA A 261 29.88 -15.82 10.98
CA ALA A 261 29.49 -14.44 11.30
C ALA A 261 29.70 -14.04 12.77
N SER A 262 29.78 -15.01 13.70
CA SER A 262 30.03 -14.73 15.12
C SER A 262 31.43 -14.15 15.38
N LEU A 263 32.35 -14.34 14.43
CA LEU A 263 33.70 -13.79 14.48
C LEU A 263 33.77 -12.30 14.12
N GLY A 264 32.64 -11.68 13.76
CA GLY A 264 32.53 -10.28 13.38
C GLY A 264 32.82 -10.04 11.90
N ARG A 265 32.26 -8.94 11.35
CA ARG A 265 32.41 -8.56 9.93
C ARG A 265 33.90 -8.52 9.54
N PRO A 266 34.31 -9.05 8.38
CA PRO A 266 35.65 -8.81 7.87
C PRO A 266 35.92 -7.31 7.75
N ARG A 267 37.16 -6.93 8.03
CA ARG A 267 37.60 -5.54 7.96
C ARG A 267 38.50 -5.33 6.77
N ILE A 268 38.33 -4.21 6.07
CA ILE A 268 39.24 -3.78 5.01
C ILE A 268 39.74 -2.37 5.34
N ILE A 269 41.06 -2.26 5.51
CA ILE A 269 41.74 -1.06 6.02
C ILE A 269 42.48 -0.35 4.88
N ALA A 270 42.41 0.98 4.88
CA ALA A 270 43.09 1.84 3.91
C ALA A 270 44.08 2.80 4.59
N ARG A 271 45.38 2.54 4.42
CA ARG A 271 46.46 3.31 5.08
C ARG A 271 46.99 4.51 4.31
N GLY A 272 46.86 4.52 2.99
CA GLY A 272 47.43 5.56 2.11
C GLY A 272 46.56 6.82 1.98
N ASN A 273 47.13 7.89 1.41
CA ASN A 273 46.36 9.05 0.98
C ASN A 273 45.59 8.71 -0.31
N PHE A 274 44.33 8.34 -0.17
CA PHE A 274 43.43 8.08 -1.30
C PHE A 274 42.37 9.17 -1.41
N VAL A 275 41.98 9.48 -2.65
CA VAL A 275 40.80 10.32 -2.88
C VAL A 275 39.53 9.52 -2.58
N ARG A 276 39.51 8.22 -2.90
CA ARG A 276 38.36 7.31 -2.74
C ARG A 276 38.86 5.90 -2.43
N PHE A 277 38.29 5.29 -1.40
CA PHE A 277 38.62 3.93 -1.04
C PHE A 277 37.91 2.93 -1.97
N LEU A 278 36.59 3.05 -2.15
CA LEU A 278 35.83 2.35 -3.18
C LEU A 278 35.28 3.35 -4.20
N GLU A 279 35.53 3.10 -5.48
CA GLU A 279 34.85 3.81 -6.58
C GLU A 279 34.13 2.82 -7.46
N VAL A 280 32.80 2.95 -7.46
CA VAL A 280 31.89 2.00 -8.10
C VAL A 280 31.18 2.66 -9.26
N GLN A 281 31.03 1.92 -10.35
CA GLN A 281 30.21 2.32 -11.49
C GLN A 281 29.17 1.23 -11.80
N TYR A 282 27.90 1.63 -11.81
CA TYR A 282 26.70 0.83 -12.08
C TYR A 282 26.42 -0.33 -11.09
N ARG A 283 25.14 -0.50 -10.74
CA ARG A 283 24.51 -1.48 -9.82
C ARG A 283 25.47 -2.39 -9.02
N ILE A 284 25.70 -2.06 -7.74
CA ILE A 284 26.52 -2.87 -6.82
C ILE A 284 25.74 -3.33 -5.60
N ILE A 285 26.13 -4.46 -5.05
CA ILE A 285 25.71 -4.95 -3.75
C ILE A 285 26.92 -5.08 -2.85
N ILE A 286 26.89 -4.41 -1.71
CA ILE A 286 27.91 -4.53 -0.67
C ILE A 286 27.23 -4.94 0.62
N GLU A 287 27.67 -6.04 1.22
CA GLU A 287 27.07 -6.54 2.45
C GLU A 287 28.09 -7.07 3.46
N ASN A 288 27.80 -6.88 4.75
CA ASN A 288 28.51 -7.55 5.85
C ASN A 288 30.02 -7.25 5.96
N ILE A 289 30.49 -6.07 5.53
CA ILE A 289 31.91 -5.67 5.61
C ILE A 289 32.08 -4.38 6.40
N ASP A 290 33.18 -4.30 7.15
CA ASP A 290 33.67 -3.09 7.80
C ASP A 290 34.79 -2.45 6.96
N PHE A 291 34.61 -1.18 6.58
CA PHE A 291 35.57 -0.39 5.83
C PHE A 291 36.15 0.71 6.71
N GLU A 292 37.47 0.71 6.84
CA GLU A 292 38.21 1.63 7.71
C GLU A 292 39.23 2.44 6.89
N GLY A 293 39.19 3.76 7.00
CA GLY A 293 40.29 4.64 6.62
C GLY A 293 41.13 5.02 7.85
N THR A 294 42.46 5.02 7.70
CA THR A 294 43.34 5.43 8.81
C THR A 294 44.19 6.65 8.48
N TYR A 295 44.19 7.09 7.22
CA TYR A 295 45.00 8.24 6.80
C TYR A 295 44.35 9.56 7.23
N LYS A 296 45.16 10.40 7.86
CA LYS A 296 44.78 11.75 8.31
C LYS A 296 45.73 12.78 7.74
N ASP A 297 45.22 13.99 7.49
CA ASP A 297 46.02 15.12 7.05
C ASP A 297 46.81 15.75 8.21
N ALA A 298 47.50 16.87 7.93
CA ALA A 298 48.31 17.58 8.92
C ALA A 298 47.49 18.16 10.09
N ASN A 299 46.16 18.22 9.97
CA ASN A 299 45.24 18.69 11.00
C ASN A 299 44.59 17.54 11.79
N ASP A 300 45.08 16.31 11.62
CA ASP A 300 44.53 15.10 12.23
C ASP A 300 43.08 14.78 11.77
N LEU A 301 42.69 15.30 10.60
CA LEU A 301 41.40 15.03 9.97
C LEU A 301 41.52 13.88 8.98
N PHE A 302 40.58 12.94 9.03
CA PHE A 302 40.44 11.92 7.99
C PHE A 302 40.14 12.57 6.64
N VAL A 303 40.67 11.98 5.57
CA VAL A 303 40.48 12.48 4.20
C VAL A 303 39.95 11.38 3.27
N GLY A 304 39.53 11.80 2.07
CA GLY A 304 38.97 10.89 1.07
C GLY A 304 37.55 10.41 1.41
N SER A 305 36.95 9.65 0.50
CA SER A 305 35.63 9.04 0.71
C SER A 305 35.73 7.53 0.91
N GLY A 306 34.95 6.96 1.82
CA GLY A 306 34.85 5.51 2.01
C GLY A 306 34.32 4.81 0.76
N ILE A 307 33.19 5.27 0.24
CA ILE A 307 32.67 4.83 -1.05
C ILE A 307 32.13 6.00 -1.89
N ARG A 308 32.38 5.93 -3.20
CA ARG A 308 31.70 6.74 -4.21
C ARG A 308 30.98 5.85 -5.22
N ILE A 309 29.67 6.02 -5.32
CA ILE A 309 28.82 5.33 -6.30
C ILE A 309 28.53 6.27 -7.48
N ARG A 310 28.81 5.78 -8.71
CA ARG A 310 28.49 6.44 -9.98
C ARG A 310 27.57 5.56 -10.83
N ASN A 311 26.61 6.14 -11.54
CA ASN A 311 25.56 5.49 -12.32
C ASN A 311 24.87 4.32 -11.58
N GLY A 312 24.72 4.41 -10.26
CA GLY A 312 24.50 3.27 -9.37
C GLY A 312 23.08 2.72 -9.33
N ALA A 313 22.42 2.62 -10.47
CA ALA A 313 21.01 2.27 -10.52
C ALA A 313 20.72 0.91 -9.84
N GLY A 314 19.98 0.91 -8.72
CA GLY A 314 19.66 -0.28 -7.94
C GLY A 314 20.77 -0.76 -7.00
N SER A 315 21.75 0.10 -6.65
CA SER A 315 22.82 -0.26 -5.72
C SER A 315 22.33 -0.40 -4.28
N VAL A 316 22.90 -1.35 -3.54
CA VAL A 316 22.57 -1.63 -2.13
C VAL A 316 23.82 -1.75 -1.29
N ILE A 317 23.81 -1.08 -0.13
CA ILE A 317 24.76 -1.25 0.95
C ILE A 317 23.97 -1.78 2.15
N TYR A 318 24.42 -2.92 2.70
CA TYR A 318 23.65 -3.67 3.69
C TYR A 318 24.52 -4.18 4.85
N ASN A 319 24.17 -3.86 6.09
CA ASN A 319 24.88 -4.37 7.27
C ASN A 319 26.41 -4.12 7.21
N CYS A 320 26.80 -2.93 6.76
CA CYS A 320 28.19 -2.52 6.63
C CYS A 320 28.60 -1.54 7.73
N ALA A 321 29.89 -1.24 7.82
CA ALA A 321 30.39 -0.05 8.52
C ALA A 321 31.33 0.73 7.60
N PHE A 322 31.24 2.06 7.63
CA PHE A 322 32.16 2.97 6.97
C PHE A 322 32.68 3.98 7.99
N HIS A 323 33.98 3.94 8.29
CA HIS A 323 34.57 4.84 9.28
C HIS A 323 36.02 5.23 9.02
N GLY A 324 36.43 6.35 9.60
CA GLY A 324 37.78 6.89 9.44
C GLY A 324 38.03 7.53 8.07
N PHE A 325 37.02 8.19 7.52
CA PHE A 325 37.10 8.82 6.20
C PHE A 325 36.81 10.32 6.27
N GLY A 326 37.21 11.08 5.26
CA GLY A 326 36.73 12.46 5.10
C GLY A 326 35.21 12.49 4.94
N MET A 327 34.66 11.62 4.09
CA MET A 327 33.22 11.38 3.95
C MET A 327 32.93 9.88 3.93
N GLY A 328 31.84 9.42 4.54
CA GLY A 328 31.49 8.00 4.59
C GLY A 328 31.04 7.45 3.23
N ILE A 329 29.78 7.71 2.88
CA ILE A 329 29.13 7.20 1.66
C ILE A 329 28.78 8.37 0.75
N THR A 330 29.19 8.32 -0.52
CA THR A 330 28.93 9.40 -1.48
C THR A 330 28.35 8.90 -2.80
N THR A 331 27.48 9.71 -3.42
CA THR A 331 27.10 9.58 -4.84
C THR A 331 27.57 10.80 -5.62
N ASN A 332 27.85 10.63 -6.93
CA ASN A 332 28.22 11.76 -7.78
C ASN A 332 27.92 11.48 -9.26
N PRO A 333 27.47 12.48 -10.04
CA PRO A 333 27.31 12.34 -11.48
C PRO A 333 28.62 12.12 -12.25
N VAL A 334 28.52 11.50 -13.44
CA VAL A 334 29.58 11.47 -14.47
C VAL A 334 29.18 12.49 -15.54
N SER A 335 29.99 13.53 -15.72
CA SER A 335 29.69 14.73 -16.52
C SER A 335 29.53 14.53 -18.04
N SER A 336 29.47 13.29 -18.55
CA SER A 336 29.67 13.01 -19.98
C SER A 336 28.63 12.12 -20.65
N VAL A 337 27.49 11.80 -20.02
CA VAL A 337 26.48 10.92 -20.65
C VAL A 337 25.20 11.69 -20.96
N ASN A 338 24.96 11.94 -22.25
CA ASN A 338 23.72 12.45 -22.83
C ASN A 338 22.49 11.68 -22.29
N GLY A 339 21.76 12.26 -21.34
CA GLY A 339 20.38 11.87 -21.03
C GLY A 339 20.16 10.46 -20.46
N ALA A 340 21.16 9.84 -19.81
CA ALA A 340 20.96 8.60 -19.04
C ALA A 340 20.90 8.93 -17.53
N PHE A 341 19.78 8.61 -16.88
CA PHE A 341 19.38 9.17 -15.58
C PHE A 341 19.47 8.15 -14.41
N TRP A 342 19.67 8.67 -13.17
CA TRP A 342 20.23 7.99 -12.00
C TRP A 342 19.18 7.34 -11.07
N SER A 343 18.96 6.03 -11.11
CA SER A 343 17.85 5.40 -10.35
C SER A 343 18.28 4.47 -9.19
N GLY A 344 18.38 4.99 -7.96
CA GLY A 344 18.21 4.16 -6.74
C GLY A 344 19.48 3.74 -6.01
N VAL A 345 19.75 4.34 -4.85
CA VAL A 345 20.71 3.84 -3.84
C VAL A 345 19.98 3.51 -2.55
N ARG A 346 20.24 2.32 -2.01
CA ARG A 346 19.73 1.89 -0.71
C ARG A 346 20.88 1.67 0.26
N VAL A 347 20.81 2.31 1.44
CA VAL A 347 21.76 2.11 2.53
C VAL A 347 20.98 1.63 3.75
N LEU A 348 21.20 0.37 4.12
CA LEU A 348 20.40 -0.32 5.11
C LEU A 348 21.28 -0.92 6.21
N LYS A 349 20.85 -0.79 7.47
CA LYS A 349 21.49 -1.44 8.64
C LYS A 349 22.99 -1.12 8.75
N THR A 350 23.40 0.07 8.30
CA THR A 350 24.81 0.42 8.10
C THR A 350 25.24 1.48 9.09
N ASP A 351 26.41 1.28 9.69
CA ASP A 351 27.02 2.22 10.61
C ASP A 351 27.93 3.17 9.83
N VAL A 352 27.78 4.49 10.03
CA VAL A 352 28.66 5.49 9.43
C VAL A 352 29.14 6.45 10.51
N TYR A 353 30.44 6.44 10.75
CA TYR A 353 31.02 7.22 11.84
C TYR A 353 32.47 7.63 11.59
N ASP A 354 33.01 8.49 12.45
CA ASP A 354 34.37 9.03 12.29
C ASP A 354 34.62 9.65 10.93
N CYS A 355 33.69 10.54 10.55
CA CYS A 355 33.76 11.28 9.31
C CYS A 355 34.17 12.72 9.57
N SER A 356 35.22 13.21 8.90
CA SER A 356 35.66 14.61 9.06
C SER A 356 34.63 15.61 8.57
N LEU A 357 33.96 15.27 7.47
CA LEU A 357 32.92 16.05 6.79
C LEU A 357 31.59 15.29 6.96
N ASP A 358 30.87 14.99 5.87
CA ASP A 358 29.54 14.36 5.89
C ASP A 358 29.58 12.85 6.12
N GLY A 359 28.55 12.33 6.79
CA GLY A 359 28.36 10.89 6.93
C GLY A 359 27.95 10.29 5.60
N MET A 360 26.81 10.73 5.08
CA MET A 360 26.31 10.37 3.76
C MET A 360 26.04 11.61 2.92
N TYR A 361 26.55 11.63 1.68
CA TYR A 361 26.36 12.73 0.74
C TYR A 361 25.82 12.22 -0.59
N PHE A 362 24.57 12.58 -0.89
CA PHE A 362 23.89 12.21 -2.12
C PHE A 362 23.80 13.42 -3.05
N ASP A 363 24.54 13.37 -4.17
CA ASP A 363 24.47 14.39 -5.21
C ASP A 363 23.63 13.89 -6.39
N ASP A 364 22.63 14.67 -6.80
CA ASP A 364 21.78 14.44 -7.97
C ASP A 364 21.25 12.99 -8.08
N THR A 365 20.87 12.40 -6.95
CA THR A 365 20.37 11.02 -6.87
C THR A 365 18.85 11.03 -6.77
N THR A 366 18.17 10.45 -7.76
CA THR A 366 16.71 10.58 -7.89
C THR A 366 15.91 9.62 -7.02
N GLU A 367 16.54 8.58 -6.48
CA GLU A 367 15.89 7.61 -5.59
C GLU A 367 16.85 7.20 -4.46
N ILE A 368 16.47 7.48 -3.21
CA ILE A 368 17.28 7.25 -2.02
C ILE A 368 16.43 6.54 -0.96
N GLU A 369 16.95 5.43 -0.44
CA GLU A 369 16.43 4.77 0.76
C GLU A 369 17.54 4.67 1.81
N VAL A 370 17.33 5.24 2.99
CA VAL A 370 18.24 5.10 4.14
C VAL A 370 17.44 4.55 5.31
N GLY A 371 17.79 3.35 5.76
CA GLY A 371 16.98 2.61 6.72
C GLY A 371 17.79 1.90 7.79
N HIS A 372 17.39 2.04 9.06
CA HIS A 372 18.00 1.31 10.18
C HIS A 372 19.51 1.53 10.37
N CYS A 373 20.03 2.67 9.93
CA CYS A 373 21.43 3.05 10.04
C CYS A 373 21.71 3.76 11.37
N TYR A 374 22.97 3.69 11.80
CA TYR A 374 23.47 4.51 12.91
C TYR A 374 24.58 5.45 12.41
N ILE A 375 24.28 6.74 12.42
CA ILE A 375 25.16 7.77 11.88
C ILE A 375 25.60 8.67 13.03
N HIS A 376 26.89 8.65 13.37
CA HIS A 376 27.38 9.35 14.56
C HIS A 376 28.83 9.79 14.42
N ARG A 377 29.32 10.74 15.25
CA ARG A 377 30.71 11.25 15.19
C ARG A 377 31.10 11.70 13.76
N VAL A 378 30.19 12.44 13.14
CA VAL A 378 30.35 13.09 11.83
C VAL A 378 30.72 14.56 12.04
N ASN A 379 31.35 15.23 11.08
CA ASN A 379 31.84 16.60 11.19
C ASN A 379 32.97 16.78 12.22
N LEU A 380 33.97 15.91 12.21
CA LEU A 380 35.13 16.10 13.10
C LEU A 380 35.88 17.41 12.80
N ALA A 381 35.80 17.95 11.57
CA ALA A 381 36.41 19.21 11.17
C ALA A 381 35.96 20.40 12.03
N TYR A 382 34.71 20.42 12.50
CA TYR A 382 34.19 21.50 13.34
C TYR A 382 34.95 21.66 14.68
N ALA A 383 35.51 20.59 15.24
CA ALA A 383 36.31 20.69 16.46
C ALA A 383 37.66 21.41 16.22
N TYR A 384 38.11 21.49 14.97
CA TYR A 384 39.33 22.18 14.55
C TYR A 384 39.08 23.65 14.19
N ASP A 385 38.05 23.96 13.38
CA ASP A 385 37.65 25.33 13.07
C ASP A 385 36.15 25.57 13.30
N THR A 386 35.85 26.14 14.47
CA THR A 386 34.47 26.50 14.85
C THR A 386 33.85 27.64 14.03
N ASN A 387 34.64 28.32 13.17
CA ASN A 387 34.16 29.39 12.30
C ASN A 387 33.71 28.90 10.91
N GLU A 388 33.66 27.58 10.66
CA GLU A 388 33.15 26.98 9.42
C GLU A 388 31.63 27.26 9.23
N ASN A 389 31.29 28.51 8.91
CA ASN A 389 29.92 28.92 8.64
C ASN A 389 29.39 28.31 7.32
N PHE A 390 30.27 27.89 6.39
CA PHE A 390 29.87 27.53 5.03
C PHE A 390 30.22 26.12 4.51
N SER A 391 30.93 25.26 5.25
CA SER A 391 31.00 23.79 5.07
C SER A 391 31.98 23.27 6.13
N SER A 392 31.73 22.21 6.90
CA SER A 392 31.26 20.90 6.40
C SER A 392 30.57 20.01 7.46
N GLY A 393 29.88 18.93 7.07
CA GLY A 393 29.56 17.79 7.93
C GLY A 393 28.12 17.61 8.43
N ASP A 394 27.19 17.33 7.51
CA ASP A 394 25.84 16.86 7.85
C ASP A 394 25.81 15.34 8.10
N GLY A 395 24.83 14.87 8.88
CA GLY A 395 24.63 13.42 9.03
C GLY A 395 24.31 12.78 7.69
N ILE A 396 23.27 13.30 7.04
CA ILE A 396 22.88 12.99 5.66
C ILE A 396 22.66 14.30 4.91
N GLN A 397 23.35 14.47 3.78
CA GLN A 397 23.20 15.60 2.87
C GLN A 397 22.69 15.15 1.51
N ILE A 398 21.70 15.89 0.98
CA ILE A 398 21.15 15.67 -0.36
C ILE A 398 21.21 16.98 -1.15
N SER A 399 21.89 16.94 -2.30
CA SER A 399 22.16 18.07 -3.19
C SER A 399 21.49 17.85 -4.57
N PHE A 400 21.10 18.95 -5.23
CA PHE A 400 20.29 18.94 -6.47
C PHE A 400 20.90 19.77 -7.61
N THR A 401 22.23 19.77 -7.74
CA THR A 401 22.98 20.68 -8.63
C THR A 401 22.57 20.60 -10.11
N GLN A 402 22.16 19.43 -10.62
CA GLN A 402 21.78 19.20 -12.03
C GLN A 402 20.31 18.79 -12.23
N MET A 403 19.62 18.31 -11.19
CA MET A 403 18.21 17.87 -11.29
C MET A 403 17.25 19.01 -11.65
N GLU A 404 17.52 20.25 -11.23
CA GLU A 404 16.69 21.43 -11.53
C GLU A 404 16.57 21.68 -13.04
N ALA A 405 17.68 21.53 -13.79
CA ALA A 405 17.71 21.77 -15.23
C ALA A 405 16.97 20.69 -16.05
N THR A 406 16.63 19.55 -15.44
CA THR A 406 16.09 18.36 -16.12
C THR A 406 14.70 17.93 -15.63
N ASN A 407 14.08 18.70 -14.72
CA ASN A 407 12.71 18.51 -14.22
C ASN A 407 12.45 17.09 -13.65
N GLN A 408 13.38 16.58 -12.84
CA GLN A 408 13.29 15.22 -12.28
C GLN A 408 12.65 15.18 -10.88
N SER A 409 12.08 14.03 -10.53
CA SER A 409 11.48 13.79 -9.20
C SER A 409 12.44 13.03 -8.28
N LEU A 410 12.62 13.52 -7.04
CA LEU A 410 13.26 12.77 -5.96
C LEU A 410 12.23 11.82 -5.34
N ARG A 411 12.60 10.55 -5.18
CA ARG A 411 11.90 9.59 -4.32
C ARG A 411 12.77 9.31 -3.12
N LEU A 412 12.25 9.63 -1.95
CA LEU A 412 13.00 9.54 -0.72
C LEU A 412 12.23 8.73 0.31
N LYS A 413 12.95 7.83 0.97
CA LYS A 413 12.48 7.14 2.16
C LYS A 413 13.59 7.06 3.19
N ILE A 414 13.44 7.80 4.29
CA ILE A 414 14.37 7.77 5.42
C ILE A 414 13.59 7.26 6.61
N TYR A 415 14.02 6.12 7.17
CA TYR A 415 13.26 5.50 8.25
C TYR A 415 14.08 4.68 9.25
N ASN A 416 13.67 4.72 10.52
CA ASN A 416 14.27 3.95 11.61
C ASN A 416 15.78 4.19 11.82
N ASN A 417 16.32 5.34 11.42
CA ASN A 417 17.74 5.63 11.66
C ASN A 417 17.93 6.38 12.99
N THR A 418 19.15 6.30 13.51
CA THR A 418 19.63 7.16 14.58
C THR A 418 20.74 8.04 14.03
N ILE A 419 20.53 9.35 14.04
CA ILE A 419 21.51 10.35 13.60
C ILE A 419 21.91 11.18 14.81
N ASP A 420 23.09 10.88 15.35
CA ASP A 420 23.59 11.39 16.62
C ASP A 420 24.76 12.36 16.41
N ARG A 421 24.55 13.61 16.85
CA ARG A 421 25.50 14.71 16.69
C ARG A 421 26.11 15.19 18.01
N ARG A 422 25.97 14.46 19.13
CA ARG A 422 26.42 14.85 20.48
C ARG A 422 27.86 15.32 20.62
N SER A 423 28.73 14.89 19.73
CA SER A 423 30.18 15.03 19.90
C SER A 423 30.83 16.05 18.95
N HIS A 424 30.17 16.51 17.88
CA HIS A 424 30.85 17.25 16.79
C HIS A 424 29.84 18.02 15.88
N GLY A 425 29.92 19.36 15.78
CA GLY A 425 29.36 20.12 14.63
C GLY A 425 28.29 21.21 14.90
N ASN A 426 28.27 22.24 14.04
CA ASN A 426 27.23 23.28 13.90
C ASN A 426 26.33 23.09 12.65
N LYS A 427 25.99 21.83 12.33
CA LYS A 427 25.28 21.43 11.08
C LYS A 427 24.18 20.40 11.33
N PHE A 428 23.30 20.17 10.36
CA PHE A 428 22.04 19.45 10.56
C PHE A 428 22.25 17.93 10.64
N CYS A 429 21.29 17.21 11.23
CA CYS A 429 21.27 15.76 11.10
C CYS A 429 20.92 15.34 9.66
N LEU A 430 19.99 16.06 9.04
CA LEU A 430 19.54 15.83 7.67
C LEU A 430 19.31 17.16 6.94
N ILE A 431 19.82 17.28 5.73
CA ILE A 431 19.65 18.46 4.88
C ILE A 431 19.19 18.10 3.46
N PHE A 432 18.24 18.89 2.96
CA PHE A 432 17.81 18.90 1.57
C PHE A 432 18.09 20.25 0.93
N GLY A 433 18.73 20.25 -0.24
CA GLY A 433 18.93 21.47 -1.03
C GLY A 433 20.21 22.23 -0.69
N ALA A 434 21.26 21.53 -0.27
CA ALA A 434 22.55 22.13 -0.06
C ALA A 434 23.16 22.59 -1.40
N GLY A 435 23.13 23.89 -1.68
CA GLY A 435 23.76 24.50 -2.88
C GLY A 435 22.84 25.29 -3.81
N GLY A 436 21.52 25.32 -3.57
CA GLY A 436 20.55 26.09 -4.38
C GLY A 436 19.12 25.55 -4.28
N ALA A 437 18.13 26.35 -4.68
CA ALA A 437 16.71 25.98 -4.63
C ALA A 437 16.38 24.98 -5.77
N GLY A 438 16.26 23.70 -5.45
CA GLY A 438 15.94 22.66 -6.42
C GLY A 438 14.44 22.57 -6.74
N THR A 439 14.09 22.44 -8.03
CA THR A 439 12.74 22.17 -8.53
C THR A 439 12.53 20.66 -8.69
N ILE A 440 11.57 20.07 -7.97
CA ILE A 440 11.26 18.62 -8.01
C ILE A 440 9.86 18.42 -8.63
N SER A 441 9.65 17.41 -9.47
CA SER A 441 8.33 17.15 -10.10
C SER A 441 7.36 16.35 -9.19
N ARG A 442 6.05 16.61 -9.37
CA ARG A 442 4.91 16.22 -8.53
C ARG A 442 4.43 14.78 -8.76
N ASP A 443 5.27 13.78 -8.52
CA ASP A 443 4.82 12.38 -8.48
C ASP A 443 4.16 12.08 -7.12
N ALA A 444 3.06 11.33 -7.13
CA ALA A 444 2.11 11.14 -6.03
C ALA A 444 2.63 10.39 -4.78
N TYR A 445 3.93 10.33 -4.56
CA TYR A 445 4.58 9.65 -3.44
C TYR A 445 5.42 10.65 -2.67
N GLY A 446 4.88 11.12 -1.53
CA GLY A 446 5.54 12.08 -0.67
C GLY A 446 6.84 11.55 -0.07
N GLU A 447 7.76 12.46 0.25
CA GLU A 447 8.93 12.19 1.08
C GLU A 447 8.43 11.68 2.45
N ILE A 448 8.82 10.47 2.83
CA ILE A 448 8.48 9.91 4.15
C ILE A 448 9.76 9.89 4.98
N ILE A 449 9.76 10.70 6.04
CA ILE A 449 10.76 10.70 7.11
C ILE A 449 10.05 10.18 8.34
N GLU A 450 10.37 8.94 8.72
CA GLU A 450 9.59 8.19 9.69
C GLU A 450 10.43 7.50 10.75
N ASN A 451 10.06 7.70 12.02
CA ASN A 451 10.68 7.00 13.15
C ASN A 451 12.21 7.21 13.23
N GLU A 452 12.64 8.43 12.91
CA GLU A 452 14.02 8.87 13.02
C GLU A 452 14.33 9.40 14.42
N PHE A 453 15.56 9.17 14.88
CA PHE A 453 16.11 9.81 16.07
C PHE A 453 17.14 10.85 15.65
N PHE A 454 16.74 12.12 15.61
CA PHE A 454 17.60 13.27 15.31
C PHE A 454 18.09 13.91 16.60
N MET A 455 19.36 13.72 16.93
CA MET A 455 19.85 14.03 18.28
C MET A 455 21.04 15.00 18.26
N HIS A 456 20.92 16.03 19.09
CA HIS A 456 22.01 16.89 19.60
C HIS A 456 22.82 17.62 18.52
N SER A 457 22.21 17.92 17.37
CA SER A 457 22.79 18.85 16.39
C SER A 457 22.69 20.27 16.94
N THR A 458 23.77 21.06 16.85
CA THR A 458 23.72 22.48 17.25
C THR A 458 22.81 23.31 16.31
N ALA A 459 22.84 23.03 14.99
CA ALA A 459 22.01 23.73 14.01
C ALA A 459 20.55 23.23 14.03
N GLY A 460 20.34 21.92 14.07
CA GLY A 460 19.02 21.33 14.19
C GLY A 460 18.87 19.94 13.58
N GLY A 461 17.69 19.34 13.73
CA GLY A 461 17.38 18.04 13.18
C GLY A 461 17.38 18.05 11.65
N VAL A 462 16.42 18.76 11.06
CA VAL A 462 16.18 18.72 9.61
C VAL A 462 16.14 20.13 9.02
N TYR A 463 16.81 20.32 7.88
CA TYR A 463 16.69 21.51 7.04
C TYR A 463 16.16 21.14 5.67
N MET A 464 15.19 21.90 5.16
CA MET A 464 14.62 21.70 3.83
C MET A 464 14.63 22.99 3.01
N ASP A 465 15.14 22.90 1.78
CA ASP A 465 15.02 23.93 0.76
C ASP A 465 14.61 23.29 -0.60
N LEU A 466 13.32 22.98 -0.76
CA LEU A 466 12.72 22.31 -1.91
C LEU A 466 11.48 23.08 -2.40
N THR A 467 11.29 23.27 -3.70
CA THR A 467 10.24 24.19 -4.18
C THR A 467 8.90 23.54 -4.58
N ASN A 468 8.75 22.20 -4.56
CA ASN A 468 7.61 21.55 -5.24
C ASN A 468 6.97 20.28 -4.62
N ASN A 469 7.21 19.94 -3.35
CA ASN A 469 6.61 18.73 -2.75
C ASN A 469 5.88 19.01 -1.41
N THR A 470 5.10 18.02 -0.97
CA THR A 470 4.66 17.92 0.43
C THR A 470 5.52 16.89 1.14
N SER A 471 6.19 17.28 2.22
CA SER A 471 7.04 16.39 3.03
C SER A 471 6.27 15.91 4.27
N LEU A 472 6.36 14.60 4.56
CA LEU A 472 5.72 13.98 5.72
C LEU A 472 6.75 13.60 6.79
N PHE A 473 6.60 14.19 7.98
CA PHE A 473 7.36 13.89 9.18
C PHE A 473 6.46 13.17 10.18
N VAL A 474 6.71 11.88 10.39
CA VAL A 474 5.84 11.04 11.21
C VAL A 474 6.64 10.22 12.22
N ARG A 475 6.25 10.24 13.50
CA ARG A 475 6.88 9.41 14.55
C ARG A 475 8.36 9.70 14.80
N ASN A 476 8.86 10.87 14.43
CA ASN A 476 10.26 11.22 14.63
C ASN A 476 10.49 11.82 16.02
N TYR A 477 11.72 11.63 16.51
CA TYR A 477 12.20 12.17 17.76
C TYR A 477 13.31 13.19 17.49
N PHE A 478 13.08 14.43 17.92
CA PHE A 478 14.02 15.54 17.79
C PHE A 478 14.52 15.96 19.16
N GLU A 479 15.82 15.92 19.39
CA GLU A 479 16.42 16.29 20.68
C GLU A 479 17.49 17.38 20.54
N GLY A 480 17.29 18.49 21.24
CA GLY A 480 18.23 19.61 21.29
C GLY A 480 18.36 20.38 19.98
N GLY A 481 19.30 21.32 19.95
CA GLY A 481 19.60 22.13 18.77
C GLY A 481 18.74 23.37 18.57
N THR A 482 19.09 24.18 17.58
CA THR A 482 18.36 25.42 17.28
C THR A 482 16.99 25.14 16.66
N PHE A 483 16.90 24.15 15.77
CA PHE A 483 15.66 23.76 15.08
C PHE A 483 15.38 22.26 15.22
N GLY A 484 14.13 21.85 15.44
CA GLY A 484 13.72 20.48 15.16
C GLY A 484 13.63 20.28 13.64
N ILE A 485 12.70 21.01 13.03
CA ILE A 485 12.51 21.10 11.57
C ILE A 485 12.63 22.57 11.14
N HIS A 486 13.47 22.85 10.15
CA HIS A 486 13.57 24.14 9.50
C HIS A 486 13.11 24.03 8.03
N ASN A 487 11.89 24.50 7.75
CA ASN A 487 11.36 24.56 6.41
C ASN A 487 11.63 25.93 5.78
N ARG A 488 12.54 25.98 4.79
CA ARG A 488 12.90 27.22 4.10
C ARG A 488 11.97 27.58 2.93
N SER A 489 11.54 26.59 2.14
CA SER A 489 10.86 26.84 0.86
C SER A 489 9.81 25.79 0.47
N VAL A 490 9.63 24.72 1.26
CA VAL A 490 8.70 23.63 0.94
C VAL A 490 7.25 24.14 1.00
N PRO A 491 6.46 24.03 -0.07
CA PRO A 491 5.10 24.59 -0.13
C PRO A 491 4.10 23.98 0.87
N GLY A 492 4.33 22.74 1.30
CA GLY A 492 3.46 22.03 2.23
C GLY A 492 4.23 21.05 3.11
N ILE A 493 3.96 21.01 4.42
CA ILE A 493 4.53 19.99 5.31
C ILE A 493 3.47 19.41 6.24
N ASP A 494 3.60 18.11 6.50
CA ASP A 494 2.80 17.38 7.48
C ASP A 494 3.70 16.91 8.62
N VAL A 495 3.46 17.41 9.82
CA VAL A 495 4.24 17.11 11.03
C VAL A 495 3.30 16.43 12.03
N TYR A 496 3.51 15.13 12.20
CA TYR A 496 2.55 14.25 12.83
C TYR A 496 3.14 13.26 13.84
N SER A 497 2.55 13.15 15.04
CA SER A 497 3.00 12.19 16.06
C SER A 497 4.50 12.22 16.32
N ASN A 498 5.13 13.40 16.24
CA ASN A 498 6.55 13.56 16.55
C ASN A 498 6.72 14.03 18.00
N ILE A 499 7.91 13.79 18.53
CA ILE A 499 8.34 14.29 19.84
C ILE A 499 9.50 15.26 19.62
N PHE A 500 9.37 16.47 20.15
CA PHE A 500 10.41 17.50 20.16
C PHE A 500 10.81 17.77 21.60
N LYS A 501 12.07 17.52 21.97
CA LYS A 501 12.58 17.71 23.33
C LYS A 501 13.79 18.64 23.35
N GLY A 502 13.77 19.67 24.18
CA GLY A 502 14.95 20.50 24.43
C GLY A 502 15.34 21.43 23.26
N VAL A 503 14.51 21.53 22.22
CA VAL A 503 14.79 22.27 20.98
C VAL A 503 14.66 23.79 21.18
N GLY A 504 15.37 24.58 20.38
CA GLY A 504 15.14 26.02 20.28
C GLY A 504 13.75 26.30 19.70
N ILE A 505 13.55 25.95 18.44
CA ILE A 505 12.28 26.01 17.73
C ILE A 505 11.91 24.60 17.23
N GLY A 506 10.76 24.06 17.63
CA GLY A 506 10.32 22.74 17.16
C GLY A 506 10.12 22.69 15.65
N LEU A 507 9.27 23.58 15.14
CA LEU A 507 9.10 23.79 13.69
C LEU A 507 9.31 25.27 13.33
N SER A 508 10.37 25.56 12.59
CA SER A 508 10.60 26.87 11.96
C SER A 508 10.09 26.84 10.53
N ASN A 509 8.89 27.38 10.30
CA ASN A 509 8.25 27.40 8.99
C ASN A 509 8.30 28.81 8.35
N VAL A 510 9.30 29.06 7.50
CA VAL A 510 9.43 30.36 6.79
C VAL A 510 8.76 30.37 5.42
N ALA A 511 8.31 29.22 4.91
CA ALA A 511 7.51 29.11 3.68
C ALA A 511 6.53 27.93 3.74
N GLY A 512 5.45 28.01 2.96
CA GLY A 512 4.50 26.92 2.77
C GLY A 512 3.49 26.72 3.91
N SER A 513 2.42 25.99 3.62
CA SER A 513 1.40 25.65 4.60
C SER A 513 1.79 24.42 5.43
N ALA A 514 1.35 24.34 6.68
CA ALA A 514 1.71 23.22 7.57
C ALA A 514 0.49 22.61 8.27
N ARG A 515 0.46 21.27 8.35
CA ARG A 515 -0.40 20.53 9.27
C ARG A 515 0.45 20.00 10.42
N ILE A 516 0.15 20.41 11.64
CA ILE A 516 0.94 20.12 12.83
C ILE A 516 0.03 19.41 13.82
N HIS A 517 -0.05 18.07 13.76
CA HIS A 517 -1.05 17.30 14.51
C HIS A 517 -0.44 16.26 15.46
N ASN A 518 -1.03 16.09 16.65
CA ASN A 518 -0.64 15.07 17.62
C ASN A 518 0.86 15.04 17.95
N ASN A 519 1.56 16.18 17.96
CA ASN A 519 2.96 16.22 18.36
C ASN A 519 3.06 16.53 19.86
N THR A 520 4.15 16.09 20.49
CA THR A 520 4.52 16.49 21.85
C THR A 520 5.77 17.37 21.77
N PHE A 521 5.63 18.64 22.16
CA PHE A 521 6.74 19.58 22.31
C PHE A 521 7.05 19.74 23.80
N ASP A 522 8.28 19.41 24.19
CA ASP A 522 8.77 19.49 25.56
C ASP A 522 10.06 20.31 25.65
N ASP A 523 10.16 21.18 26.66
CA ASP A 523 11.32 22.02 26.94
C ASP A 523 11.85 22.81 25.72
N PHE A 524 11.00 23.66 25.13
CA PHE A 524 11.33 24.45 23.94
C PHE A 524 11.36 25.97 24.20
N ASN A 525 12.01 26.76 23.32
CA ASN A 525 11.83 28.23 23.31
C ASN A 525 10.61 28.62 22.48
N HIS A 526 10.45 28.00 21.31
CA HIS A 526 9.29 28.16 20.43
C HIS A 526 8.76 26.80 19.96
N GLY A 527 7.46 26.54 20.09
CA GLY A 527 6.86 25.29 19.62
C GLY A 527 6.90 25.22 18.10
N TYR A 528 6.18 26.12 17.44
CA TYR A 528 6.28 26.36 16.01
C TYR A 528 6.21 27.86 15.66
N SER A 529 6.86 28.22 14.57
CA SER A 529 6.89 29.58 14.02
C SER A 529 6.02 29.68 12.78
N VAL A 530 5.24 30.76 12.69
CA VAL A 530 4.37 31.06 11.56
C VAL A 530 4.83 32.27 10.76
N THR A 531 4.52 32.26 9.47
CA THR A 531 4.87 33.30 8.50
C THR A 531 3.62 33.75 7.74
N THR A 532 3.56 35.03 7.43
CA THR A 532 2.44 35.67 6.71
C THR A 532 2.23 35.02 5.34
N GLY A 533 0.97 34.85 4.93
CA GLY A 533 0.60 34.37 3.59
C GLY A 533 0.45 32.85 3.44
N PHE A 534 0.65 32.09 4.54
CA PHE A 534 0.48 30.63 4.56
C PHE A 534 -0.58 30.19 5.58
N SER A 535 -1.08 28.97 5.39
CA SER A 535 -2.10 28.38 6.25
C SER A 535 -1.52 27.33 7.20
N TYR A 536 -1.96 27.36 8.45
CA TYR A 536 -1.50 26.44 9.49
C TYR A 536 -2.69 25.74 10.12
N ASN A 537 -2.71 24.41 10.10
CA ASN A 537 -3.74 23.61 10.74
C ASN A 537 -3.13 22.82 11.91
N VAL A 538 -3.56 23.13 13.13
CA VAL A 538 -2.87 22.72 14.36
C VAL A 538 -3.87 22.04 15.30
N LEU A 539 -3.73 20.72 15.47
CA LEU A 539 -4.71 19.91 16.20
C LEU A 539 -4.03 18.94 17.16
N ASN A 540 -4.62 18.74 18.34
CA ASN A 540 -4.24 17.68 19.28
C ASN A 540 -2.79 17.71 19.77
N ASN A 541 -2.05 18.82 19.67
CA ASN A 541 -0.66 18.87 20.13
C ASN A 541 -0.59 19.14 21.64
N VAL A 542 0.52 18.74 22.24
CA VAL A 542 0.89 19.10 23.61
C VAL A 542 2.12 20.00 23.58
N PHE A 543 2.01 21.17 24.18
CA PHE A 543 3.08 22.15 24.31
C PHE A 543 3.42 22.32 25.79
N ARG A 544 4.54 21.73 26.23
CA ARG A 544 5.07 21.86 27.59
C ARG A 544 6.45 22.53 27.57
N SER A 545 6.62 23.63 28.28
CA SER A 545 7.95 24.22 28.48
C SER A 545 8.00 25.09 29.72
N ALA A 546 8.98 24.80 30.58
CA ALA A 546 9.29 25.61 31.76
C ALA A 546 10.26 26.77 31.45
N ARG A 547 10.72 26.91 30.20
CA ARG A 547 11.66 27.98 29.83
C ARG A 547 10.99 29.34 29.92
N ALA A 548 11.67 30.28 30.58
CA ALA A 548 11.18 31.64 30.72
C ALA A 548 10.95 32.27 29.34
N GLY A 549 9.72 32.75 29.10
CA GLY A 549 9.35 33.38 27.84
C GLY A 549 9.11 32.43 26.67
N ALA A 550 9.02 31.11 26.91
CA ALA A 550 8.65 30.15 25.87
C ALA A 550 7.30 30.48 25.23
N ASN A 551 7.17 30.25 23.92
CA ASN A 551 5.93 30.48 23.17
C ASN A 551 5.53 29.22 22.40
N ALA A 552 4.32 28.69 22.58
CA ALA A 552 3.87 27.58 21.74
C ALA A 552 3.77 27.99 20.26
N VAL A 553 3.24 29.19 20.00
CA VAL A 553 3.20 29.82 18.68
C VAL A 553 4.06 31.08 18.63
N SER A 554 4.94 31.22 17.64
CA SER A 554 5.74 32.43 17.39
C SER A 554 5.62 32.94 15.96
N GLY A 555 6.12 34.16 15.70
CA GLY A 555 6.07 34.78 14.37
C GLY A 555 4.85 35.68 14.16
N ASP A 556 4.37 35.78 12.91
CA ASP A 556 3.20 36.60 12.57
C ASP A 556 1.89 35.85 12.84
N VAL A 557 1.44 35.93 14.08
CA VAL A 557 0.20 35.28 14.56
C VAL A 557 -1.09 35.86 13.97
N SER A 558 -1.01 36.91 13.15
CA SER A 558 -2.16 37.43 12.39
C SER A 558 -2.47 36.64 11.11
N THR A 559 -1.59 35.70 10.75
CA THR A 559 -1.78 34.81 9.58
C THR A 559 -2.93 33.79 9.78
N ALA A 560 -3.28 33.06 8.72
CA ALA A 560 -4.36 32.08 8.73
C ALA A 560 -4.00 30.83 9.55
N ILE A 561 -4.25 30.87 10.86
CA ILE A 561 -4.11 29.74 11.78
C ILE A 561 -5.50 29.16 12.08
N SER A 562 -5.66 27.86 11.89
CA SER A 562 -6.80 27.07 12.35
C SER A 562 -6.30 26.12 13.45
N SER A 563 -6.52 26.47 14.72
CA SER A 563 -5.97 25.76 15.87
C SER A 563 -7.08 25.27 16.79
N ASN A 564 -7.05 23.99 17.20
CA ASN A 564 -8.02 23.44 18.16
C ASN A 564 -7.54 22.17 18.87
N PHE A 565 -8.18 21.81 19.98
CA PHE A 565 -7.89 20.58 20.76
C PHE A 565 -6.42 20.44 21.21
N ASN A 566 -5.68 21.53 21.35
CA ASN A 566 -4.31 21.51 21.86
C ASN A 566 -4.28 21.53 23.40
N HIS A 567 -3.10 21.29 23.97
CA HIS A 567 -2.85 21.40 25.40
C HIS A 567 -1.61 22.25 25.67
N PHE A 568 -1.72 23.20 26.60
CA PHE A 568 -0.70 24.21 26.86
C PHE A 568 -0.23 24.23 28.32
N GLU A 569 1.05 23.93 28.54
CA GLU A 569 1.78 24.14 29.78
C GLU A 569 3.04 24.96 29.47
N VAL A 570 2.83 26.23 29.12
CA VAL A 570 3.88 27.11 28.59
C VAL A 570 3.66 28.54 29.08
N ALA A 571 4.74 29.33 29.15
CA ALA A 571 4.68 30.73 29.56
C ALA A 571 3.76 31.59 28.67
N ASN A 572 3.77 31.36 27.36
CA ASN A 572 2.89 32.03 26.41
C ASN A 572 2.30 31.02 25.42
N VAL A 573 0.97 31.06 25.22
CA VAL A 573 0.30 30.24 24.20
C VAL A 573 0.70 30.73 22.81
N ALA A 574 0.79 32.04 22.63
CA ALA A 574 1.32 32.65 21.42
C ALA A 574 2.13 33.90 21.78
N MET A 575 3.05 34.32 20.92
CA MET A 575 3.77 35.58 21.10
C MET A 575 2.79 36.74 21.31
N GLY A 576 2.91 37.44 22.44
CA GLY A 576 1.99 38.51 22.85
C GLY A 576 0.76 38.05 23.65
N TYR A 577 0.57 36.74 23.83
CA TYR A 577 -0.58 36.15 24.52
C TYR A 577 -0.12 35.13 25.58
N SER A 578 -0.06 35.59 26.84
CA SER A 578 0.42 34.80 27.98
C SER A 578 -0.54 33.72 28.48
N SER A 579 -1.76 33.63 27.94
CA SER A 579 -2.72 32.60 28.34
C SER A 579 -3.66 32.20 27.20
N LEU A 580 -4.23 31.00 27.32
CA LEU A 580 -5.22 30.48 26.38
C LEU A 580 -6.47 31.37 26.29
N ALA A 581 -6.93 31.92 27.42
CA ALA A 581 -8.10 32.81 27.44
C ALA A 581 -7.85 34.10 26.65
N LEU A 582 -6.65 34.69 26.73
CA LEU A 582 -6.29 35.88 25.95
C LEU A 582 -6.21 35.56 24.45
N TRP A 583 -5.64 34.40 24.09
CA TRP A 583 -5.57 33.93 22.72
C TRP A 583 -6.97 33.69 22.11
N GLN A 584 -7.84 33.00 22.85
CA GLN A 584 -9.23 32.75 22.46
C GLN A 584 -10.02 34.05 22.27
N ALA A 585 -9.85 35.03 23.17
CA ALA A 585 -10.53 36.32 23.08
C ALA A 585 -10.10 37.13 21.84
N ALA A 586 -8.84 37.00 21.41
CA ALA A 586 -8.30 37.75 20.29
C ALA A 586 -8.66 37.15 18.92
N TYR A 587 -8.66 35.81 18.79
CA TYR A 587 -8.78 35.15 17.47
C TYR A 587 -9.88 34.08 17.36
N GLY A 588 -10.58 33.74 18.46
CA GLY A 588 -11.63 32.72 18.45
C GLY A 588 -11.14 31.30 18.14
N GLN A 589 -9.83 31.06 18.23
CA GLN A 589 -9.20 29.75 18.01
C GLN A 589 -9.16 28.93 19.31
N ASP A 590 -8.83 27.64 19.22
CA ASP A 590 -8.55 26.78 20.37
C ASP A 590 -9.73 26.58 21.34
N ALA A 591 -10.96 26.53 20.81
CA ALA A 591 -12.19 26.42 21.60
C ALA A 591 -12.26 25.18 22.50
N ASN A 592 -11.65 24.06 22.08
CA ASN A 592 -11.60 22.79 22.81
C ASN A 592 -10.19 22.49 23.39
N SER A 593 -9.33 23.49 23.42
CA SER A 593 -7.99 23.37 23.99
C SER A 593 -8.00 23.62 25.50
N ALA A 594 -6.95 23.15 26.17
CA ALA A 594 -6.83 23.26 27.63
C ALA A 594 -5.42 23.74 28.03
N SER A 595 -5.28 24.18 29.29
CA SER A 595 -4.00 24.52 29.89
C SER A 595 -3.83 23.84 31.25
N GLY A 596 -2.60 23.55 31.64
CA GLY A 596 -2.24 22.89 32.90
C GLY A 596 -1.25 21.74 32.71
N ASP A 597 -0.89 21.05 33.79
CA ASP A 597 0.01 19.88 33.73
C ASP A 597 -0.60 18.77 32.83
N PRO A 598 0.10 18.31 31.78
CA PRO A 598 -0.35 17.21 30.93
C PRO A 598 -0.38 15.86 31.64
N MET A 599 0.28 15.71 32.80
CA MET A 599 0.36 14.46 33.56
C MET A 599 0.89 13.29 32.74
N PHE A 600 2.10 13.42 32.21
CA PHE A 600 2.82 12.30 31.58
C PHE A 600 3.32 11.31 32.65
N THR A 601 3.44 10.04 32.29
CA THR A 601 3.94 8.98 33.19
C THR A 601 5.36 9.26 33.70
N ASP A 602 6.30 9.58 32.80
CA ASP A 602 7.68 9.92 33.16
C ASP A 602 8.40 10.69 32.04
N ALA A 603 8.00 11.94 31.83
CA ALA A 603 8.59 12.74 30.77
C ALA A 603 10.08 13.06 30.98
N SER A 604 10.58 13.03 32.23
CA SER A 604 12.02 13.13 32.52
C SER A 604 12.80 12.01 31.83
N ASN A 605 12.28 10.78 31.88
CA ASN A 605 12.83 9.61 31.21
C ASN A 605 12.19 9.34 29.85
N PHE A 606 11.70 10.39 29.18
CA PHE A 606 11.21 10.35 27.79
C PHE A 606 9.93 9.53 27.58
N ASP A 607 9.22 9.18 28.65
CA ASP A 607 7.88 8.56 28.56
C ASP A 607 6.80 9.64 28.59
N TYR A 608 6.31 9.96 27.39
CA TYR A 608 5.21 10.92 27.17
C TYR A 608 3.84 10.25 27.08
N THR A 609 3.70 9.02 27.57
CA THR A 609 2.39 8.38 27.69
C THR A 609 1.53 9.15 28.69
N PRO A 610 0.28 9.51 28.34
CA PRO A 610 -0.65 10.09 29.30
C PRO A 610 -0.90 9.15 30.48
N ALA A 611 -0.67 9.62 31.71
CA ALA A 611 -0.95 8.85 32.92
C ALA A 611 -2.47 8.71 33.15
N ALA A 612 -2.85 7.82 34.07
CA ALA A 612 -4.24 7.68 34.50
C ALA A 612 -4.79 9.02 35.05
N GLY A 613 -5.91 9.48 34.50
CA GLY A 613 -6.53 10.76 34.87
C GLY A 613 -5.94 11.99 34.18
N SER A 614 -4.99 11.82 33.27
CA SER A 614 -4.43 12.93 32.47
C SER A 614 -5.52 13.70 31.71
N PRO A 615 -5.42 15.04 31.59
CA PRO A 615 -6.32 15.85 30.76
C PRO A 615 -6.15 15.60 29.25
N LEU A 616 -5.07 14.92 28.85
CA LEU A 616 -4.82 14.57 27.45
C LEU A 616 -5.65 13.38 26.98
N ALA A 617 -6.10 12.56 27.94
CA ALA A 617 -6.80 11.33 27.71
C ALA A 617 -8.14 11.52 26.99
N ASP A 618 -8.33 10.84 25.85
CA ASP A 618 -9.57 10.81 25.07
C ASP A 618 -10.17 12.22 24.87
N SER A 619 -9.32 13.23 24.66
CA SER A 619 -9.73 14.64 24.62
C SER A 619 -9.37 15.35 23.30
N GLY A 620 -8.73 14.64 22.38
CA GLY A 620 -8.39 15.08 21.04
C GLY A 620 -9.47 14.77 20.00
N SER A 621 -9.38 15.46 18.86
CA SER A 621 -10.21 15.18 17.68
C SER A 621 -9.67 14.01 16.87
N GLN A 622 -10.56 13.18 16.31
CA GLN A 622 -10.15 12.11 15.40
C GLN A 622 -9.47 12.66 14.14
N LEU A 623 -8.34 12.07 13.77
CA LEU A 623 -7.64 12.40 12.54
C LEU A 623 -7.99 11.38 11.45
N SER A 624 -8.66 11.86 10.41
CA SER A 624 -9.17 11.00 9.35
C SER A 624 -8.07 10.43 8.45
N TRP A 625 -6.88 11.04 8.44
CA TRP A 625 -5.77 10.68 7.55
C TRP A 625 -4.64 9.93 8.24
N ALA A 626 -4.64 9.83 9.57
CA ALA A 626 -3.60 9.19 10.34
C ALA A 626 -4.07 7.88 10.98
N ASP A 627 -3.18 6.89 10.99
CA ASP A 627 -3.52 5.54 11.44
C ASP A 627 -2.85 5.17 12.77
N PHE A 628 -1.68 5.74 13.09
CA PHE A 628 -0.85 5.32 14.22
C PHE A 628 -0.20 6.48 14.98
N ASP A 629 0.14 6.25 16.25
CA ASP A 629 0.87 7.15 17.13
C ASP A 629 2.40 7.03 16.97
N PHE A 630 3.19 7.73 17.78
CA PHE A 630 4.66 7.67 17.78
C PHE A 630 5.18 6.24 17.99
N ALA A 631 4.57 5.47 18.90
CA ALA A 631 4.95 4.09 19.17
C ALA A 631 4.56 3.10 18.04
N GLY A 632 3.83 3.57 17.03
CA GLY A 632 3.33 2.74 15.93
C GLY A 632 2.07 1.96 16.28
N ASN A 633 1.40 2.30 17.38
CA ASN A 633 0.12 1.75 17.76
C ASN A 633 -1.00 2.44 16.99
N PHE A 634 -1.96 1.67 16.50
CA PHE A 634 -3.17 2.19 15.89
C PHE A 634 -4.04 2.92 16.92
N PHE A 635 -4.63 4.04 16.52
CA PHE A 635 -5.59 4.75 17.37
C PHE A 635 -6.81 3.90 17.67
N ALA A 636 -7.46 4.15 18.81
CA ALA A 636 -8.69 3.47 19.16
C ALA A 636 -9.77 3.64 18.06
N SER A 637 -10.47 2.55 17.74
CA SER A 637 -11.45 2.47 16.65
C SER A 637 -12.74 3.27 16.88
N SER A 638 -12.99 3.72 18.11
CA SER A 638 -14.14 4.53 18.50
C SER A 638 -13.78 5.48 19.65
N GLY A 639 -14.11 6.77 19.55
CA GLY A 639 -13.89 7.77 20.61
C GLY A 639 -13.08 8.98 20.17
N ALA A 640 -12.79 9.89 21.10
CA ALA A 640 -11.75 10.91 20.94
C ALA A 640 -10.37 10.23 21.11
N ILE A 641 -9.34 10.69 20.39
CA ILE A 641 -7.96 10.21 20.59
C ILE A 641 -7.28 10.98 21.72
N ASP A 642 -6.17 10.47 22.23
CA ASP A 642 -5.34 11.23 23.14
C ASP A 642 -4.68 12.41 22.42
N LYS A 643 -4.46 13.51 23.14
CA LYS A 643 -3.64 14.62 22.67
C LYS A 643 -2.16 14.29 22.85
N GLY A 644 -1.33 14.71 21.90
CA GLY A 644 0.11 14.46 21.88
C GLY A 644 0.49 13.24 21.05
N ALA A 645 1.78 12.88 21.15
CA ALA A 645 2.42 11.90 20.27
C ALA A 645 2.10 10.43 20.58
N ILE A 646 1.63 10.11 21.79
CA ILE A 646 1.42 8.73 22.26
C ILE A 646 -0.06 8.52 22.59
N GLU A 647 -0.64 7.44 22.06
CA GLU A 647 -1.98 6.98 22.39
C GLU A 647 -1.88 5.92 23.50
N ARG A 648 -2.39 6.22 24.71
CA ARG A 648 -2.28 5.32 25.87
C ARG A 648 -3.01 3.99 25.67
N ASN A 649 -4.10 4.02 24.90
CA ASN A 649 -4.96 2.87 24.58
C ASN A 649 -4.76 2.40 23.13
N GLY A 650 -3.65 2.78 22.51
CA GLY A 650 -3.34 2.38 21.14
C GLY A 650 -3.21 0.86 21.02
N SER A 651 -3.58 0.32 19.87
CA SER A 651 -3.45 -1.10 19.59
C SER A 651 -2.29 -1.36 18.62
N ALA A 652 -1.39 -2.29 18.94
CA ALA A 652 -0.41 -2.78 17.97
C ALA A 652 -1.06 -3.59 16.81
N SER A 653 -2.38 -3.77 16.84
CA SER A 653 -3.12 -4.61 15.90
C SER A 653 -3.98 -3.78 14.95
N PHE A 654 -3.88 -4.07 13.65
CA PHE A 654 -4.76 -3.48 12.62
C PHE A 654 -6.13 -4.15 12.54
N GLU A 655 -6.45 -5.13 13.39
CA GLU A 655 -7.72 -5.90 13.28
C GLU A 655 -8.97 -5.00 13.43
N ASN A 656 -8.81 -3.79 13.97
CA ASN A 656 -9.87 -2.77 14.06
C ASN A 656 -9.80 -1.66 12.98
N GLU A 657 -8.83 -1.74 12.05
CA GLU A 657 -8.61 -0.73 10.99
C GLU A 657 -9.49 -0.98 9.77
N TRP A 658 -10.80 -1.00 10.00
CA TRP A 658 -11.81 -1.18 8.96
C TRP A 658 -12.97 -0.23 9.16
N TYR A 659 -13.70 0.01 8.08
CA TYR A 659 -14.93 0.80 8.09
C TYR A 659 -15.90 0.20 7.08
N GLY A 660 -17.19 0.42 7.30
CA GLY A 660 -18.20 -0.26 6.52
C GLY A 660 -19.62 0.23 6.79
N VAL A 661 -20.58 -0.51 6.28
CA VAL A 661 -22.01 -0.23 6.47
C VAL A 661 -22.74 -1.47 6.96
N GLU A 662 -23.78 -1.24 7.75
CA GLU A 662 -24.71 -2.26 8.24
C GLU A 662 -26.13 -1.89 7.82
N PHE A 663 -26.93 -2.90 7.46
CA PHE A 663 -28.36 -2.73 7.25
C PHE A 663 -29.13 -4.03 7.50
N ASP A 664 -30.41 -3.88 7.80
CA ASP A 664 -31.36 -4.99 7.84
C ASP A 664 -31.86 -5.28 6.41
N GLN A 665 -31.58 -6.48 5.90
CA GLN A 665 -31.96 -6.91 4.55
C GLN A 665 -33.48 -7.05 4.36
N ILE A 666 -34.30 -7.02 5.42
CA ILE A 666 -35.77 -7.01 5.34
C ILE A 666 -36.39 -5.63 5.61
N ALA A 667 -35.60 -4.61 5.98
CA ALA A 667 -36.09 -3.24 6.14
C ALA A 667 -36.26 -2.52 4.80
N SER A 668 -37.31 -1.69 4.69
CA SER A 668 -37.61 -0.91 3.47
C SER A 668 -36.61 0.23 3.21
N ALA A 669 -35.98 0.77 4.25
CA ALA A 669 -35.05 1.89 4.15
C ALA A 669 -33.86 1.57 3.23
N SER A 670 -33.54 2.46 2.28
CA SER A 670 -32.36 2.35 1.41
C SER A 670 -31.07 2.82 2.10
N THR A 671 -31.20 3.67 3.12
CA THR A 671 -30.11 4.19 3.96
C THR A 671 -29.53 3.08 4.84
N MET A 672 -28.26 3.21 5.19
CA MET A 672 -27.48 2.24 5.96
C MET A 672 -26.79 2.90 7.13
N THR A 673 -26.48 2.12 8.16
CA THR A 673 -25.73 2.58 9.33
C THR A 673 -24.24 2.45 9.07
N ARG A 674 -23.47 3.50 9.31
CA ARG A 674 -21.99 3.44 9.24
C ARG A 674 -21.45 2.67 10.44
N ILE A 675 -20.54 1.73 10.21
CA ILE A 675 -19.89 0.90 11.23
C ILE A 675 -18.37 0.88 11.06
N GLY A 676 -17.66 0.41 12.09
CA GLY A 676 -16.20 0.40 12.14
C GLY A 676 -15.62 1.77 12.53
N ARG A 677 -14.39 2.06 12.10
CA ARG A 677 -13.69 3.31 12.44
C ARG A 677 -14.28 4.49 11.69
N LEU A 678 -15.06 5.31 12.40
CA LEU A 678 -15.80 6.45 11.85
C LEU A 678 -14.91 7.52 11.21
N GLY A 679 -13.67 7.70 11.70
CA GLY A 679 -12.69 8.60 11.07
C GLY A 679 -12.34 8.21 9.62
N LEU A 680 -12.39 6.90 9.31
CA LEU A 680 -12.14 6.40 7.94
C LEU A 680 -13.34 6.62 7.02
N HIS A 681 -14.57 6.73 7.55
CA HIS A 681 -15.73 7.16 6.77
C HIS A 681 -15.66 8.63 6.35
N ALA A 682 -14.99 9.47 7.14
CA ALA A 682 -14.79 10.87 6.79
C ALA A 682 -13.66 11.07 5.76
N SER A 683 -12.56 10.32 5.86
CA SER A 683 -11.45 10.43 4.90
C SER A 683 -11.56 9.56 3.66
N LEU A 684 -12.32 8.47 3.73
CA LEU A 684 -12.53 7.48 2.66
C LEU A 684 -11.19 7.04 2.02
N PRO A 685 -10.27 6.45 2.81
CA PRO A 685 -8.89 6.22 2.40
C PRO A 685 -8.72 5.25 1.22
N ILE A 686 -9.75 4.44 0.93
CA ILE A 686 -9.79 3.54 -0.21
C ILE A 686 -10.42 4.27 -1.40
N GLN A 687 -11.64 4.81 -1.26
CA GLN A 687 -12.34 5.48 -2.35
C GLN A 687 -11.57 6.70 -2.89
N ARG A 688 -10.84 7.43 -2.04
CA ARG A 688 -10.02 8.57 -2.47
C ARG A 688 -8.86 8.20 -3.39
N LYS A 689 -8.45 6.92 -3.41
CA LYS A 689 -7.42 6.41 -4.33
C LYS A 689 -7.98 6.10 -5.72
N MET A 690 -9.31 6.13 -5.90
CA MET A 690 -9.87 6.06 -7.24
C MET A 690 -9.49 7.32 -8.01
N GLN A 691 -8.66 7.15 -9.03
CA GLN A 691 -8.10 8.27 -9.78
C GLN A 691 -8.06 7.95 -11.27
N ARG A 692 -8.39 8.95 -12.09
CA ARG A 692 -8.24 8.84 -13.54
C ARG A 692 -6.77 8.88 -13.96
N CYS A 693 -6.41 8.03 -14.91
CA CYS A 693 -5.08 7.95 -15.49
C CYS A 693 -5.13 7.66 -16.99
N ILE A 694 -4.00 7.86 -17.66
CA ILE A 694 -3.77 7.34 -19.00
C ILE A 694 -3.04 6.00 -18.87
N LEU A 695 -3.66 4.93 -19.35
CA LEU A 695 -3.15 3.56 -19.30
C LEU A 695 -2.74 3.10 -20.71
N SER A 696 -1.50 2.65 -20.87
CA SER A 696 -1.05 2.04 -22.12
C SER A 696 -1.71 0.69 -22.35
N ALA A 697 -1.68 0.19 -23.59
CA ALA A 697 -2.11 -1.16 -23.93
C ALA A 697 -1.38 -2.26 -23.12
N SER A 698 -0.14 -2.03 -22.69
CA SER A 698 0.60 -2.95 -21.82
C SER A 698 0.22 -2.90 -20.34
N GLY A 699 -0.72 -2.04 -19.94
CA GLY A 699 -1.14 -1.90 -18.55
C GLY A 699 -0.24 -0.98 -17.70
N VAL A 700 0.60 -0.17 -18.33
CA VAL A 700 1.47 0.79 -17.66
C VAL A 700 0.80 2.15 -17.60
N VAL A 701 0.64 2.70 -16.40
CA VAL A 701 0.15 4.08 -16.21
C VAL A 701 1.18 5.05 -16.78
N GLN A 702 0.82 5.77 -17.83
CA GLN A 702 1.67 6.78 -18.45
C GLN A 702 1.74 8.04 -17.59
N TYR A 703 0.58 8.50 -17.13
CA TYR A 703 0.46 9.57 -16.16
C TYR A 703 -0.93 9.59 -15.53
N TYR A 704 -1.02 10.15 -14.33
CA TYR A 704 -2.29 10.43 -13.68
C TYR A 704 -2.86 11.77 -14.13
N LEU A 705 -4.20 11.86 -14.16
CA LEU A 705 -4.90 13.10 -14.47
C LEU A 705 -5.10 13.94 -13.20
N ASN A 706 -5.28 15.25 -13.38
CA ASN A 706 -5.49 16.16 -12.27
C ASN A 706 -6.78 15.80 -11.51
N PRO A 707 -6.73 15.67 -10.16
CA PRO A 707 -7.88 15.26 -9.36
C PRO A 707 -9.10 16.19 -9.43
N SER A 708 -8.92 17.44 -9.85
CA SER A 708 -10.01 18.42 -10.00
C SER A 708 -10.35 18.76 -11.45
N ASN A 709 -9.57 18.32 -12.44
CA ASN A 709 -9.84 18.56 -13.86
C ASN A 709 -9.05 17.60 -14.76
N SER A 710 -9.68 16.55 -15.26
CA SER A 710 -9.05 15.53 -16.10
C SER A 710 -8.55 16.01 -17.46
N LEU A 711 -8.88 17.24 -17.89
CA LEU A 711 -8.27 17.86 -19.08
C LEU A 711 -6.78 18.19 -18.87
N LEU A 712 -6.32 18.12 -17.61
CA LEU A 712 -4.94 18.35 -17.21
C LEU A 712 -4.32 17.07 -16.66
N LYS A 713 -3.02 16.93 -16.84
CA LYS A 713 -2.18 15.97 -16.12
C LYS A 713 -2.09 16.37 -14.65
N ALA A 714 -1.64 15.45 -13.80
CA ALA A 714 -1.49 15.73 -12.38
C ALA A 714 -0.70 17.03 -12.14
N ASP A 715 0.42 17.22 -12.81
CA ASP A 715 1.29 18.42 -12.74
C ASP A 715 0.65 19.74 -13.22
N GLY A 716 -0.51 19.69 -13.87
CA GLY A 716 -1.22 20.87 -14.40
C GLY A 716 -1.01 21.13 -15.90
N ALA A 717 -0.14 20.38 -16.59
CA ALA A 717 -0.01 20.45 -18.04
C ALA A 717 -1.25 19.89 -18.74
N ALA A 718 -1.46 20.22 -20.02
CA ALA A 718 -2.56 19.66 -20.80
C ALA A 718 -2.43 18.13 -20.95
N ALA A 719 -3.50 17.40 -20.71
CA ALA A 719 -3.56 15.96 -20.93
C ALA A 719 -4.02 15.63 -22.36
N VAL A 720 -3.55 14.52 -22.91
CA VAL A 720 -3.96 14.00 -24.22
C VAL A 720 -4.91 12.83 -23.99
N LEU A 721 -6.20 13.06 -24.22
CA LEU A 721 -7.28 12.13 -23.85
C LEU A 721 -7.87 11.38 -25.07
N ASP A 722 -7.30 11.60 -26.25
CA ASP A 722 -7.85 11.16 -27.54
C ASP A 722 -7.44 9.74 -27.96
N GLY A 723 -6.68 9.04 -27.11
CA GLY A 723 -6.14 7.71 -27.40
C GLY A 723 -4.68 7.70 -27.85
N THR A 724 -4.06 8.86 -28.10
CA THR A 724 -2.66 8.94 -28.54
C THR A 724 -1.69 8.44 -27.48
N ASP A 725 -1.86 8.89 -26.23
CA ASP A 725 -1.00 8.49 -25.10
C ASP A 725 -1.46 7.18 -24.44
N GLY A 726 -2.66 6.68 -24.79
CA GLY A 726 -3.29 5.52 -24.15
C GLY A 726 -4.75 5.76 -23.83
N GLN A 727 -5.33 4.89 -23.01
CA GLN A 727 -6.75 4.93 -22.64
C GLN A 727 -6.99 5.72 -21.36
N VAL A 728 -8.08 6.47 -21.30
CA VAL A 728 -8.52 7.17 -20.09
C VAL A 728 -9.25 6.19 -19.18
N MET A 729 -8.59 5.76 -18.11
CA MET A 729 -9.11 4.76 -17.18
C MET A 729 -9.26 5.36 -15.78
N VAL A 730 -10.12 4.77 -14.95
CA VAL A 730 -10.12 4.97 -13.49
C VAL A 730 -9.39 3.79 -12.88
N GLU A 731 -8.28 4.08 -12.20
CA GLU A 731 -7.61 3.11 -11.34
C GLU A 731 -8.51 2.83 -10.13
N MET A 732 -8.95 1.59 -9.97
CA MET A 732 -9.68 1.14 -8.79
C MET A 732 -8.71 0.40 -7.87
N PRO A 733 -8.48 0.90 -6.65
CA PRO A 733 -7.44 0.39 -5.79
C PRO A 733 -7.72 -1.05 -5.35
N GLU A 734 -6.65 -1.73 -4.94
CA GLU A 734 -6.76 -2.92 -4.11
C GLU A 734 -7.13 -2.54 -2.68
N PHE A 735 -8.02 -3.33 -2.08
CA PHE A 735 -8.35 -3.25 -0.67
C PHE A 735 -8.83 -4.62 -0.17
N TYR A 736 -8.93 -4.77 1.15
CA TYR A 736 -9.46 -5.96 1.79
C TYR A 736 -10.93 -5.74 2.15
N TYR A 737 -11.76 -6.76 2.02
CA TYR A 737 -13.18 -6.66 2.33
C TYR A 737 -13.73 -7.92 2.99
N ALA A 738 -14.80 -7.76 3.76
CA ALA A 738 -15.60 -8.85 4.26
C ALA A 738 -17.07 -8.49 4.14
N VAL A 739 -17.89 -9.47 3.75
CA VAL A 739 -19.34 -9.38 3.84
C VAL A 739 -19.82 -10.39 4.87
N GLU A 740 -20.59 -9.93 5.85
CA GLU A 740 -21.08 -10.78 6.93
C GLU A 740 -22.60 -10.80 6.96
N ALA A 741 -23.14 -11.97 7.28
CA ALA A 741 -24.54 -12.20 7.54
C ALA A 741 -24.75 -12.61 9.01
N ASP A 742 -25.62 -11.88 9.71
CA ASP A 742 -26.02 -12.18 11.09
C ASP A 742 -27.55 -12.07 11.18
N GLY A 743 -28.23 -13.20 10.98
CA GLY A 743 -29.67 -13.22 10.74
C GLY A 743 -30.05 -12.36 9.52
N ASN A 744 -30.86 -11.33 9.75
CA ASN A 744 -31.26 -10.37 8.73
C ASN A 744 -30.27 -9.23 8.52
N THR A 745 -29.33 -9.04 9.44
CA THR A 745 -28.33 -8.00 9.34
C THR A 745 -27.30 -8.38 8.28
N ARG A 746 -26.94 -7.42 7.44
CA ARG A 746 -25.84 -7.51 6.49
C ARG A 746 -24.82 -6.42 6.78
N ARG A 747 -23.54 -6.81 6.81
CA ARG A 747 -22.42 -5.89 7.01
C ARG A 747 -21.47 -5.98 5.84
N ILE A 748 -21.09 -4.83 5.31
CA ILE A 748 -20.07 -4.71 4.27
C ILE A 748 -18.92 -3.93 4.88
N LYS A 749 -17.75 -4.56 4.99
CA LYS A 749 -16.56 -4.00 5.66
C LYS A 749 -15.41 -3.91 4.67
N ILE A 750 -14.64 -2.83 4.73
CA ILE A 750 -13.40 -2.66 3.94
C ILE A 750 -12.24 -2.18 4.80
N SER A 751 -11.01 -2.55 4.41
CA SER A 751 -9.77 -2.17 5.07
C SER A 751 -8.61 -1.99 4.08
N LYS A 752 -7.65 -1.14 4.47
CA LYS A 752 -6.33 -1.06 3.81
C LYS A 752 -5.43 -2.24 4.17
N TYR A 753 -5.76 -2.98 5.23
CA TYR A 753 -4.90 -3.99 5.85
C TYR A 753 -5.54 -5.40 5.77
N PRO A 754 -4.73 -6.46 5.73
CA PRO A 754 -5.19 -7.85 5.64
C PRO A 754 -5.73 -8.37 6.97
N ILE A 755 -6.92 -7.91 7.35
CA ILE A 755 -7.66 -8.34 8.55
C ILE A 755 -8.07 -9.80 8.43
N THR A 756 -8.01 -10.53 9.54
CA THR A 756 -8.38 -11.95 9.55
C THR A 756 -9.83 -12.13 9.09
N GLY A 757 -10.05 -12.99 8.09
CA GLY A 757 -11.38 -13.21 7.51
C GLY A 757 -11.77 -12.26 6.38
N PHE A 758 -10.91 -11.30 6.01
CA PHE A 758 -11.15 -10.42 4.86
C PHE A 758 -10.51 -11.00 3.58
N SER A 759 -11.23 -10.90 2.47
CA SER A 759 -10.78 -11.22 1.11
C SER A 759 -10.13 -10.01 0.44
N VAL A 760 -9.20 -10.23 -0.49
CA VAL A 760 -8.58 -9.15 -1.28
C VAL A 760 -9.41 -8.86 -2.53
N SER A 761 -9.58 -7.57 -2.89
CA SER A 761 -10.38 -7.16 -4.06
C SER A 761 -9.61 -7.14 -5.39
N GLY A 762 -8.29 -7.33 -5.34
CA GLY A 762 -7.33 -7.05 -6.43
C GLY A 762 -7.27 -5.57 -6.82
N LYS A 763 -6.27 -5.15 -7.59
CA LYS A 763 -6.25 -3.85 -8.30
C LYS A 763 -6.88 -4.03 -9.68
N MET A 764 -7.56 -3.01 -10.24
CA MET A 764 -8.02 -3.06 -11.64
C MET A 764 -8.28 -1.67 -12.21
N TYR A 765 -8.52 -1.58 -13.51
CA TYR A 765 -8.83 -0.31 -14.18
C TYR A 765 -10.12 -0.44 -14.97
N LEU A 766 -11.02 0.52 -14.80
CA LEU A 766 -12.29 0.60 -15.53
C LEU A 766 -12.28 1.82 -16.44
N GLY A 767 -12.81 1.71 -17.65
CA GLY A 767 -12.98 2.85 -18.55
C GLY A 767 -13.63 4.03 -17.84
N ALA A 768 -12.94 5.18 -17.81
CA ALA A 768 -13.48 6.39 -17.20
C ALA A 768 -14.74 6.86 -17.93
N PHE A 769 -14.82 6.58 -19.24
CA PHE A 769 -15.94 6.87 -20.10
C PHE A 769 -16.52 5.56 -20.66
N GLU A 770 -17.76 5.65 -21.14
CA GLU A 770 -18.36 4.60 -21.96
C GLU A 770 -17.50 4.36 -23.23
N GLY A 771 -17.41 3.11 -23.68
CA GLY A 771 -16.40 2.69 -24.64
C GLY A 771 -16.67 3.17 -26.07
N ALA A 772 -15.64 3.74 -26.70
CA ALA A 772 -15.55 3.95 -28.14
C ALA A 772 -14.79 2.78 -28.78
N VAL A 773 -14.95 2.58 -30.09
CA VAL A 773 -14.15 1.60 -30.84
C VAL A 773 -13.30 2.34 -31.85
N LYS A 774 -11.98 2.15 -31.77
CA LYS A 774 -11.05 2.55 -32.81
C LYS A 774 -11.24 1.62 -34.01
N ARG A 775 -11.90 2.10 -35.06
CA ARG A 775 -12.41 1.28 -36.17
C ARG A 775 -11.28 0.67 -36.99
N SER A 776 -10.20 1.40 -37.20
CA SER A 776 -9.01 0.98 -37.98
C SER A 776 -8.33 -0.28 -37.43
N THR A 777 -8.37 -0.48 -36.12
CA THR A 777 -7.73 -1.62 -35.43
C THR A 777 -8.71 -2.49 -34.65
N SER A 778 -10.01 -2.16 -34.69
CA SER A 778 -11.07 -2.83 -33.93
C SER A 778 -10.73 -2.93 -32.44
N GLN A 779 -10.30 -1.82 -31.82
CA GLN A 779 -9.93 -1.77 -30.40
C GLN A 779 -11.01 -1.06 -29.58
N LEU A 780 -11.48 -1.67 -28.50
CA LEU A 780 -12.37 -1.02 -27.52
C LEU A 780 -11.53 -0.11 -26.63
N MET A 781 -11.88 1.17 -26.55
CA MET A 781 -11.11 2.19 -25.86
C MET A 781 -12.00 3.18 -25.08
N SER A 782 -11.50 3.71 -23.97
CA SER A 782 -12.10 4.83 -23.24
C SER A 782 -11.32 6.10 -23.56
N VAL A 783 -11.91 7.01 -24.34
CA VAL A 783 -11.22 8.21 -24.90
C VAL A 783 -12.20 9.37 -25.12
N ILE A 784 -11.65 10.57 -25.30
CA ILE A 784 -12.35 11.74 -25.83
C ILE A 784 -11.81 12.01 -27.24
N ASN A 785 -12.47 11.45 -28.25
CA ASN A 785 -12.01 11.57 -29.64
C ASN A 785 -13.19 11.71 -30.61
N GLU A 786 -13.24 12.83 -31.32
CA GLU A 786 -14.31 13.16 -32.28
C GLU A 786 -13.94 12.83 -33.73
N THR A 787 -12.84 12.12 -33.98
CA THR A 787 -12.47 11.71 -35.35
C THR A 787 -13.35 10.57 -35.85
N ALA A 788 -13.41 10.45 -37.19
CA ALA A 788 -14.16 9.39 -37.87
C ALA A 788 -13.73 7.96 -37.45
N ASP A 789 -12.48 7.77 -37.02
CA ASP A 789 -11.96 6.46 -36.57
C ASP A 789 -12.51 6.05 -35.20
N PHE A 790 -13.09 6.98 -34.44
CA PHE A 790 -13.73 6.73 -33.14
C PHE A 790 -15.23 6.99 -33.16
N ARG A 791 -15.85 7.09 -34.35
CA ARG A 791 -17.29 7.33 -34.48
C ARG A 791 -18.11 6.26 -33.74
N GLY A 792 -18.97 6.72 -32.84
CA GLY A 792 -19.84 5.93 -31.99
C GLY A 792 -21.07 5.37 -32.71
N GLY A 793 -22.05 4.94 -31.92
CA GLY A 793 -23.27 4.31 -32.40
C GLY A 793 -22.99 3.18 -33.40
N ASN A 794 -23.78 3.13 -34.47
CA ASN A 794 -23.61 2.22 -35.60
C ASN A 794 -22.55 2.65 -36.63
N ASN A 795 -21.68 3.61 -36.32
CA ASN A 795 -20.66 4.14 -37.24
C ASN A 795 -21.24 4.84 -38.50
N ASN A 796 -22.38 5.52 -38.39
CA ASN A 796 -23.01 6.22 -39.51
C ASN A 796 -22.33 7.57 -39.85
N ALA A 797 -21.48 7.58 -40.88
CA ALA A 797 -20.78 8.79 -41.34
C ALA A 797 -21.68 9.87 -41.94
N ALA A 798 -22.92 9.54 -42.36
CA ALA A 798 -23.84 10.54 -42.92
C ALA A 798 -24.32 11.56 -41.88
N TRP A 799 -24.12 11.30 -40.59
CA TRP A 799 -24.56 12.17 -39.50
C TRP A 799 -23.45 13.07 -38.94
N ASP A 800 -22.21 12.98 -39.44
CA ASP A 800 -21.06 13.69 -38.84
C ASP A 800 -21.27 15.20 -38.68
N ALA A 801 -21.97 15.83 -39.65
CA ALA A 801 -22.28 17.25 -39.66
C ALA A 801 -23.70 17.60 -39.17
N GLN A 802 -24.44 16.63 -38.62
CA GLN A 802 -25.81 16.80 -38.15
C GLN A 802 -25.86 16.94 -36.61
N PRO A 803 -26.94 17.51 -36.03
CA PRO A 803 -27.09 17.61 -34.57
C PRO A 803 -27.03 16.24 -33.85
N ASN A 804 -27.42 15.16 -34.53
CA ASN A 804 -27.36 13.78 -34.04
C ASN A 804 -26.07 13.04 -34.42
N SER A 805 -24.97 13.76 -34.68
CA SER A 805 -23.65 13.20 -34.96
C SER A 805 -23.24 12.16 -33.93
N LEU A 806 -22.52 11.12 -34.36
CA LEU A 806 -22.01 10.05 -33.49
C LEU A 806 -20.52 10.22 -33.15
N LEU A 807 -19.89 11.29 -33.62
CA LEU A 807 -18.50 11.61 -33.29
C LEU A 807 -18.35 11.89 -31.79
N GLY A 808 -17.33 11.32 -31.17
CA GLY A 808 -17.07 11.47 -29.73
C GLY A 808 -18.06 10.77 -28.82
N LYS A 809 -18.92 9.87 -29.34
CA LYS A 809 -19.92 9.13 -28.55
C LYS A 809 -19.56 7.65 -28.43
N PRO A 810 -20.11 6.93 -27.44
CA PRO A 810 -19.87 5.50 -27.27
C PRO A 810 -20.27 4.69 -28.50
N ALA A 811 -19.56 3.60 -28.75
CA ALA A 811 -19.93 2.63 -29.78
C ALA A 811 -21.05 1.70 -29.28
N THR A 812 -22.03 1.44 -30.15
CA THR A 812 -23.14 0.52 -29.85
C THR A 812 -23.44 -0.40 -31.04
N VAL A 813 -24.48 -1.23 -30.94
CA VAL A 813 -24.78 -2.31 -31.91
C VAL A 813 -23.64 -3.32 -31.99
N ILE A 814 -22.99 -3.56 -30.86
CA ILE A 814 -21.90 -4.53 -30.71
C ILE A 814 -22.32 -5.47 -29.58
N ASN A 815 -22.13 -6.77 -29.80
CA ASN A 815 -22.48 -7.80 -28.83
C ASN A 815 -21.33 -8.05 -27.86
N LEU A 816 -21.57 -8.81 -26.79
CA LEU A 816 -20.55 -9.10 -25.78
C LEU A 816 -19.32 -9.78 -26.40
N THR A 817 -19.54 -10.75 -27.29
CA THR A 817 -18.48 -11.48 -28.02
C THR A 817 -17.50 -10.52 -28.70
N ASN A 818 -18.02 -9.56 -29.46
CA ASN A 818 -17.20 -8.61 -30.20
C ASN A 818 -16.59 -7.55 -29.29
N PHE A 819 -17.30 -7.07 -28.26
CA PHE A 819 -16.70 -6.16 -27.29
C PHE A 819 -15.50 -6.80 -26.57
N ARG A 820 -15.60 -8.07 -26.18
CA ARG A 820 -14.49 -8.84 -25.61
C ARG A 820 -13.34 -8.92 -26.60
N ALA A 821 -13.60 -9.32 -27.85
CA ALA A 821 -12.58 -9.40 -28.89
C ALA A 821 -11.88 -8.04 -29.13
N PHE A 822 -12.66 -6.95 -29.20
CA PHE A 822 -12.12 -5.61 -29.39
C PHE A 822 -11.31 -5.13 -28.19
N ALA A 823 -11.68 -5.51 -26.96
CA ALA A 823 -10.86 -5.23 -25.79
C ALA A 823 -9.54 -6.00 -25.86
N ARG A 824 -9.57 -7.29 -26.21
CA ARG A 824 -8.38 -8.16 -26.34
C ARG A 824 -7.40 -7.71 -27.42
N ASN A 825 -7.86 -6.93 -28.40
CA ASN A 825 -6.97 -6.26 -29.37
C ASN A 825 -6.06 -5.19 -28.71
N ASN A 826 -6.30 -4.82 -27.44
CA ASN A 826 -5.36 -4.03 -26.63
C ASN A 826 -4.39 -4.91 -25.82
N GLY A 827 -4.64 -6.23 -25.70
CA GLY A 827 -3.80 -7.18 -24.97
C GLY A 827 -4.61 -8.22 -24.19
N ALA A 828 -3.95 -9.32 -23.78
CA ALA A 828 -4.59 -10.47 -23.13
C ALA A 828 -5.21 -10.17 -21.75
N LYS A 829 -4.87 -9.04 -21.11
CA LYS A 829 -5.42 -8.60 -19.82
C LYS A 829 -6.62 -7.64 -19.93
N TRP A 830 -7.00 -7.29 -21.17
CA TRP A 830 -8.12 -6.39 -21.45
C TRP A 830 -9.41 -7.14 -21.79
N SER A 831 -10.51 -6.77 -21.15
CA SER A 831 -11.85 -7.25 -21.52
C SER A 831 -12.84 -6.10 -21.70
N ALA A 832 -14.05 -6.43 -22.16
CA ALA A 832 -15.23 -5.60 -21.91
C ALA A 832 -15.43 -5.42 -20.40
N ARG A 833 -16.41 -4.62 -19.98
CA ARG A 833 -16.68 -4.36 -18.57
C ARG A 833 -16.80 -5.68 -17.79
N SER A 834 -15.99 -5.89 -16.76
CA SER A 834 -16.06 -7.13 -15.96
C SER A 834 -17.10 -7.00 -14.83
N TYR A 835 -17.83 -8.07 -14.50
CA TYR A 835 -18.72 -8.09 -13.34
C TYR A 835 -18.00 -7.73 -12.01
N LEU A 836 -16.70 -8.05 -11.90
CA LEU A 836 -15.86 -7.68 -10.75
C LEU A 836 -15.75 -6.17 -10.58
N SER A 837 -15.65 -5.44 -11.71
CA SER A 837 -15.58 -3.98 -11.70
C SER A 837 -16.85 -3.35 -11.14
N ARG A 838 -18.03 -3.91 -11.46
CA ARG A 838 -19.31 -3.48 -10.89
C ARG A 838 -19.44 -3.86 -9.43
N ALA A 839 -19.12 -5.10 -9.04
CA ALA A 839 -19.17 -5.52 -7.64
C ALA A 839 -18.33 -4.59 -6.75
N LYS A 840 -17.10 -4.30 -7.17
CA LYS A 840 -16.21 -3.34 -6.48
C LYS A 840 -16.82 -1.94 -6.41
N MET A 841 -17.26 -1.39 -7.54
CA MET A 841 -17.83 -0.04 -7.59
C MET A 841 -19.07 0.09 -6.69
N ASN A 842 -19.97 -0.88 -6.75
CA ASN A 842 -21.21 -0.90 -5.96
C ASN A 842 -20.91 -0.96 -4.46
N MET A 843 -19.93 -1.76 -4.05
CA MET A 843 -19.49 -1.85 -2.66
C MET A 843 -18.90 -0.52 -2.16
N LEU A 844 -18.02 0.08 -2.94
CA LEU A 844 -17.41 1.38 -2.60
C LEU A 844 -18.46 2.48 -2.51
N TYR A 845 -19.43 2.52 -3.44
CA TYR A 845 -20.54 3.48 -3.44
C TYR A 845 -21.41 3.33 -2.18
N MET A 846 -21.85 2.09 -1.89
CA MET A 846 -22.67 1.78 -0.72
C MET A 846 -21.99 2.24 0.57
N ILE A 847 -20.69 2.00 0.72
CA ILE A 847 -19.92 2.42 1.90
C ILE A 847 -19.76 3.94 1.93
N GLU A 848 -19.42 4.58 0.81
CA GLU A 848 -19.20 6.03 0.75
C GLU A 848 -20.47 6.82 1.08
N TYR A 849 -21.61 6.49 0.46
CA TYR A 849 -22.86 7.24 0.62
C TYR A 849 -23.75 6.72 1.76
N ALA A 850 -23.44 5.54 2.32
CA ALA A 850 -24.33 4.83 3.27
C ALA A 850 -25.78 4.75 2.77
N ASN A 851 -25.95 4.59 1.45
CA ASN A 851 -27.25 4.53 0.80
C ASN A 851 -27.16 3.56 -0.38
N ARG A 852 -28.21 2.77 -0.60
CA ARG A 852 -28.32 1.88 -1.77
C ARG A 852 -29.11 2.51 -2.91
N HIS A 853 -29.83 3.60 -2.66
CA HIS A 853 -30.56 4.34 -3.69
C HIS A 853 -29.64 5.33 -4.41
N VAL A 854 -29.08 4.94 -5.56
CA VAL A 854 -28.14 5.79 -6.30
C VAL A 854 -28.79 7.05 -6.87
N GLN A 855 -30.04 6.96 -7.30
CA GLN A 855 -30.79 8.11 -7.83
C GLN A 855 -31.27 9.08 -6.73
N ALA A 856 -31.00 8.83 -5.44
CA ALA A 856 -31.26 9.82 -4.40
C ALA A 856 -30.58 11.16 -4.74
N ALA A 857 -31.20 12.26 -4.33
CA ALA A 857 -30.74 13.61 -4.67
C ALA A 857 -29.24 13.79 -4.35
N TYR A 858 -28.50 14.36 -5.31
CA TYR A 858 -27.09 14.70 -5.12
C TYR A 858 -26.96 15.85 -4.12
N ASN A 859 -26.04 15.70 -3.17
CA ASN A 859 -25.71 16.73 -2.21
C ASN A 859 -24.19 16.91 -2.15
N GLU A 860 -23.73 18.10 -2.54
CA GLU A 860 -22.29 18.42 -2.55
C GLU A 860 -21.74 18.57 -1.13
N ALA A 861 -22.55 19.15 -0.22
CA ALA A 861 -22.18 19.37 1.16
C ALA A 861 -22.08 18.05 1.93
N MET A 862 -21.04 17.94 2.74
CA MET A 862 -20.88 16.83 3.68
C MET A 862 -21.72 17.06 4.94
N THR A 863 -21.93 16.00 5.74
CA THR A 863 -22.46 16.15 7.10
C THR A 863 -21.44 16.87 8.00
N ALA A 864 -21.83 17.29 9.20
CA ALA A 864 -20.92 17.96 10.14
C ALA A 864 -19.71 17.10 10.52
N GLU A 865 -19.88 15.79 10.49
CA GLU A 865 -18.85 14.78 10.75
C GLU A 865 -17.96 14.48 9.54
N GLY A 866 -18.25 15.09 8.37
CA GLY A 866 -17.48 14.93 7.14
C GLY A 866 -17.94 13.79 6.22
N TYR A 867 -19.16 13.25 6.38
CA TYR A 867 -19.64 12.15 5.55
C TYR A 867 -20.34 12.61 4.26
N LYS A 868 -20.27 11.76 3.22
CA LYS A 868 -21.13 11.89 2.04
C LYS A 868 -22.57 11.48 2.37
N GLN A 869 -23.53 12.13 1.70
CA GLN A 869 -24.97 11.97 1.91
C GLN A 869 -25.73 12.05 0.58
N GLY A 870 -26.95 11.52 0.55
CA GLY A 870 -27.80 11.51 -0.66
C GLY A 870 -27.43 10.40 -1.65
N GLY A 871 -27.37 10.75 -2.93
CA GLY A 871 -26.96 9.88 -4.03
C GLY A 871 -26.25 10.66 -5.14
N LEU A 872 -26.38 10.22 -6.39
CA LEU A 872 -25.83 10.87 -7.59
C LEU A 872 -26.91 11.56 -8.44
N GLY A 873 -28.18 11.51 -8.01
CA GLY A 873 -29.34 12.07 -8.70
C GLY A 873 -29.85 11.22 -9.86
N ASP A 874 -30.87 11.69 -10.57
CA ASP A 874 -31.51 10.87 -11.61
C ASP A 874 -30.62 10.62 -12.84
N GLY A 875 -29.61 11.45 -13.07
CA GLY A 875 -28.75 11.36 -14.25
C GLY A 875 -29.54 11.57 -15.54
N VAL A 876 -29.21 10.81 -16.61
CA VAL A 876 -29.86 10.96 -17.91
C VAL A 876 -31.01 9.97 -18.14
N THR A 877 -31.62 9.44 -17.07
CA THR A 877 -32.59 8.32 -17.10
C THR A 877 -34.01 8.72 -17.52
N ALA A 878 -34.32 10.01 -17.58
CA ALA A 878 -35.68 10.53 -17.77
C ALA A 878 -35.96 11.04 -19.20
N ILE A 879 -35.37 10.42 -20.23
CA ILE A 879 -35.55 10.80 -21.64
C ILE A 879 -36.77 10.09 -22.23
N SER A 880 -37.57 10.82 -23.01
CA SER A 880 -38.66 10.24 -23.80
C SER A 880 -38.11 9.26 -24.83
N SER A 881 -38.50 7.98 -24.70
CA SER A 881 -38.15 6.90 -25.63
C SER A 881 -38.49 7.27 -27.10
N THR A 882 -39.67 7.86 -27.33
CA THR A 882 -40.08 8.33 -28.67
C THR A 882 -39.16 9.43 -29.20
N ASN A 883 -38.82 10.43 -28.37
CA ASN A 883 -38.00 11.55 -28.81
C ASN A 883 -36.57 11.12 -29.11
N TRP A 884 -36.00 10.21 -28.30
CA TRP A 884 -34.67 9.64 -28.53
C TRP A 884 -34.63 8.80 -29.81
N ASN A 885 -35.66 7.96 -30.04
CA ASN A 885 -35.80 7.21 -31.29
C ASN A 885 -35.85 8.14 -32.51
N THR A 886 -36.64 9.21 -32.46
CA THR A 886 -36.76 10.15 -33.57
C THR A 886 -35.46 10.95 -33.78
N PHE A 887 -34.74 11.30 -32.73
CA PHE A 887 -33.52 12.11 -32.82
C PHE A 887 -32.35 11.32 -33.42
N SER A 888 -32.10 10.13 -32.88
CA SER A 888 -30.90 9.35 -33.21
C SER A 888 -31.15 7.86 -33.32
N GLY A 889 -32.39 7.38 -33.45
CA GLY A 889 -32.67 5.94 -33.55
C GLY A 889 -32.23 5.14 -32.32
N TYR A 890 -32.31 5.76 -31.14
CA TYR A 890 -31.74 5.27 -29.86
C TYR A 890 -30.21 5.19 -29.80
N TYR A 891 -29.46 5.70 -30.79
CA TYR A 891 -28.00 5.77 -30.66
C TYR A 891 -27.61 6.78 -29.57
N PRO A 892 -26.44 6.59 -28.91
CA PRO A 892 -26.00 7.47 -27.83
C PRO A 892 -26.04 8.94 -28.22
N PHE A 893 -26.38 9.81 -27.28
CA PHE A 893 -26.51 11.26 -27.53
C PHE A 893 -25.62 12.09 -26.60
N VAL A 894 -25.09 11.53 -25.52
CA VAL A 894 -24.06 12.18 -24.68
C VAL A 894 -22.66 11.80 -25.19
N PRO A 895 -21.78 12.76 -25.52
CA PRO A 895 -20.37 12.50 -25.83
C PRO A 895 -19.57 12.03 -24.62
N CYS A 896 -18.54 11.23 -24.84
CA CYS A 896 -17.59 10.83 -23.80
C CYS A 896 -16.80 12.04 -23.29
N GLY A 897 -16.58 12.11 -21.97
CA GLY A 897 -15.70 13.11 -21.34
C GLY A 897 -16.38 14.36 -20.79
N ARG A 898 -17.71 14.39 -20.69
CA ARG A 898 -18.45 15.57 -20.21
C ARG A 898 -18.14 15.93 -18.76
N THR A 899 -17.76 14.94 -17.95
CA THR A 899 -17.36 15.08 -16.55
C THR A 899 -15.83 15.19 -16.38
N ALA A 900 -15.07 15.37 -17.46
CA ALA A 900 -13.62 15.58 -17.38
C ALA A 900 -13.28 16.78 -16.47
N SER A 901 -14.09 17.84 -16.52
CA SER A 901 -13.93 19.03 -15.68
C SER A 901 -14.09 18.80 -14.17
N LEU A 902 -14.64 17.66 -13.74
CA LEU A 902 -14.77 17.31 -12.33
C LEU A 902 -13.58 16.52 -11.78
N GLY A 903 -12.65 16.07 -12.63
CA GLY A 903 -11.54 15.23 -12.21
C GLY A 903 -12.02 13.91 -11.59
N ASN A 904 -11.63 13.64 -10.34
CA ASN A 904 -12.03 12.45 -9.59
C ASN A 904 -13.23 12.70 -8.66
N LYS A 905 -13.84 13.90 -8.68
CA LYS A 905 -14.97 14.22 -7.81
C LYS A 905 -16.23 13.48 -8.29
N SER A 906 -17.05 13.04 -7.35
CA SER A 906 -18.41 12.57 -7.64
C SER A 906 -19.37 13.74 -7.74
N GLY A 907 -20.27 13.72 -8.72
CA GLY A 907 -21.21 14.82 -9.01
C GLY A 907 -21.81 14.68 -10.40
N PHE A 908 -22.27 15.78 -10.98
CA PHE A 908 -22.75 15.79 -12.36
C PHE A 908 -22.38 17.09 -13.09
N VAL A 909 -22.39 17.03 -14.42
CA VAL A 909 -22.27 18.20 -15.31
C VAL A 909 -23.51 18.28 -16.18
N ASN A 910 -24.14 19.46 -16.24
CA ASN A 910 -25.25 19.69 -17.14
C ASN A 910 -24.76 19.80 -18.59
N TYR A 911 -25.35 19.02 -19.50
CA TYR A 911 -25.04 19.02 -20.91
C TYR A 911 -26.27 19.35 -21.75
N VAL A 912 -26.13 20.30 -22.68
CA VAL A 912 -27.18 20.67 -23.64
C VAL A 912 -27.06 19.79 -24.88
N VAL A 913 -28.11 19.02 -25.16
CA VAL A 913 -28.26 18.26 -26.40
C VAL A 913 -28.99 19.13 -27.41
N ALA A 914 -28.23 19.72 -28.33
CA ALA A 914 -28.77 20.63 -29.34
C ALA A 914 -29.57 19.86 -30.40
N GLY A 915 -30.69 20.45 -30.84
CA GLY A 915 -31.52 19.91 -31.92
C GLY A 915 -32.23 18.61 -31.57
N PHE A 916 -32.41 18.29 -30.29
CA PHE A 916 -33.15 17.11 -29.86
C PHE A 916 -34.62 17.16 -30.33
N THR A 917 -35.28 16.01 -30.44
CA THR A 917 -36.69 15.97 -30.85
C THR A 917 -37.55 16.71 -29.83
N GLY A 918 -38.19 17.80 -30.25
CA GLY A 918 -38.95 18.70 -29.39
C GLY A 918 -38.21 19.97 -28.96
N GLY A 919 -36.97 20.17 -29.41
CA GLY A 919 -36.10 21.29 -29.05
C GLY A 919 -34.90 20.86 -28.20
N ASP A 920 -34.00 21.79 -27.91
CA ASP A 920 -32.83 21.53 -27.08
C ASP A 920 -33.23 21.04 -25.68
N ILE A 921 -32.55 20.03 -25.17
CA ILE A 921 -32.73 19.51 -23.81
C ILE A 921 -31.44 19.64 -23.00
N THR A 922 -31.56 19.80 -21.69
CA THR A 922 -30.41 19.76 -20.77
C THR A 922 -30.50 18.50 -19.93
N VAL A 923 -29.42 17.73 -19.89
CA VAL A 923 -29.33 16.47 -19.12
C VAL A 923 -28.18 16.53 -18.11
N PRO A 924 -28.37 16.07 -16.86
CA PRO A 924 -27.28 15.99 -15.90
C PRO A 924 -26.48 14.70 -16.14
N VAL A 925 -25.20 14.83 -16.49
CA VAL A 925 -24.29 13.71 -16.72
C VAL A 925 -23.57 13.35 -15.42
N PRO A 926 -23.94 12.28 -14.70
CA PRO A 926 -23.32 11.89 -13.43
C PRO A 926 -21.92 11.31 -13.61
N THR A 927 -21.14 11.42 -12.54
CA THR A 927 -19.89 10.68 -12.36
C THR A 927 -19.74 10.23 -10.90
N TYR A 928 -19.20 9.03 -10.72
CA TYR A 928 -18.78 8.50 -9.42
C TYR A 928 -17.27 8.28 -9.43
N ARG A 929 -16.53 9.06 -8.64
CA ARG A 929 -15.07 8.93 -8.51
C ARG A 929 -14.32 8.88 -9.85
N GLY A 930 -14.78 9.67 -10.82
CA GLY A 930 -14.22 9.73 -12.17
C GLY A 930 -14.79 8.69 -13.16
N VAL A 931 -15.65 7.76 -12.73
CA VAL A 931 -16.42 6.90 -13.64
C VAL A 931 -17.60 7.71 -14.14
N GLU A 932 -17.58 8.14 -15.40
CA GLU A 932 -18.67 8.87 -16.06
C GLU A 932 -19.82 7.93 -16.41
N GLN A 933 -21.05 8.44 -16.29
CA GLN A 933 -22.28 7.72 -16.59
C GLN A 933 -22.27 6.30 -16.00
N PRO A 934 -22.12 6.15 -14.67
CA PRO A 934 -22.14 4.82 -14.08
C PRO A 934 -23.52 4.14 -14.21
N TYR A 935 -24.55 4.91 -14.59
CA TYR A 935 -25.88 4.45 -14.98
C TYR A 935 -26.57 5.49 -15.88
N GLY A 936 -27.60 5.05 -16.60
CA GLY A 936 -28.71 5.86 -17.09
C GLY A 936 -28.60 6.35 -18.52
N HIS A 937 -27.55 6.05 -19.29
CA HIS A 937 -27.41 6.51 -20.68
C HIS A 937 -27.66 5.37 -21.68
N ILE A 938 -26.81 4.34 -21.65
CA ILE A 938 -26.92 3.14 -22.46
C ILE A 938 -26.71 1.89 -21.61
N TRP A 939 -27.22 0.76 -22.09
CA TRP A 939 -26.90 -0.53 -21.46
C TRP A 939 -25.44 -0.88 -21.73
N GLU A 940 -24.79 -1.46 -20.73
CA GLU A 940 -23.44 -1.99 -20.85
C GLU A 940 -23.45 -3.51 -20.74
N TRP A 941 -22.88 -4.18 -21.73
CA TRP A 941 -22.53 -5.58 -21.62
C TRP A 941 -21.45 -5.77 -20.56
N GLU A 942 -21.70 -6.66 -19.61
CA GLU A 942 -20.69 -7.16 -18.68
C GLU A 942 -20.22 -8.56 -19.07
N ASP A 943 -18.94 -8.82 -18.83
CA ASP A 943 -18.26 -10.08 -19.08
C ASP A 943 -17.89 -10.81 -17.79
N GLY A 944 -17.53 -12.09 -17.92
CA GLY A 944 -17.18 -12.96 -16.78
C GLY A 944 -18.38 -13.44 -15.96
N ILE A 945 -19.61 -13.12 -16.37
CA ILE A 945 -20.85 -13.59 -15.75
C ILE A 945 -21.87 -13.99 -16.81
N LEU A 946 -22.53 -15.13 -16.61
CA LEU A 946 -23.59 -15.67 -17.46
C LEU A 946 -24.72 -16.24 -16.61
N TYR A 947 -25.89 -16.39 -17.23
CA TYR A 947 -27.06 -16.97 -16.58
C TYR A 947 -27.63 -18.11 -17.39
N ASN A 948 -27.91 -19.25 -16.76
CA ASN A 948 -28.67 -20.35 -17.36
C ASN A 948 -30.12 -20.30 -16.88
N ILE A 949 -31.01 -19.81 -17.72
CA ILE A 949 -32.44 -19.69 -17.38
C ILE A 949 -33.20 -20.86 -17.97
N GLN A 950 -33.82 -21.66 -17.12
CA GLN A 950 -34.60 -22.84 -17.50
C GLN A 950 -36.10 -22.51 -17.56
N ALA A 951 -36.77 -23.13 -18.53
CA ALA A 951 -38.22 -23.18 -18.60
C ALA A 951 -38.80 -23.92 -17.39
N ASN A 952 -40.09 -23.71 -17.10
CA ASN A 952 -40.75 -24.32 -15.94
C ASN A 952 -40.75 -25.85 -15.99
N ASP A 953 -40.84 -26.43 -17.19
CA ASP A 953 -40.82 -27.86 -17.46
C ASP A 953 -39.40 -28.44 -17.60
N ALA A 954 -38.37 -27.59 -17.61
CA ALA A 954 -36.96 -27.94 -17.81
C ALA A 954 -36.11 -27.75 -16.54
N GLY A 955 -36.71 -27.94 -15.36
CA GLY A 955 -36.05 -27.82 -14.05
C GLY A 955 -36.39 -26.53 -13.30
N GLY A 956 -36.90 -25.50 -13.99
CA GLY A 956 -37.50 -24.34 -13.34
C GLY A 956 -36.55 -23.48 -12.52
N GLN A 957 -35.25 -23.45 -12.83
CA GLN A 957 -34.25 -22.61 -12.16
C GLN A 957 -33.69 -21.50 -13.07
N SER A 958 -33.23 -20.42 -12.46
CA SER A 958 -32.44 -19.36 -13.12
C SER A 958 -31.09 -19.29 -12.44
N GLN A 959 -30.06 -19.92 -13.00
CA GLN A 959 -28.78 -20.15 -12.35
C GLN A 959 -27.76 -19.08 -12.72
N VAL A 960 -26.97 -18.62 -11.75
CA VAL A 960 -25.89 -17.62 -11.92
C VAL A 960 -24.55 -18.33 -12.03
N PHE A 961 -23.77 -17.99 -13.06
CA PHE A 961 -22.45 -18.53 -13.32
C PHE A 961 -21.42 -17.40 -13.45
N ILE A 962 -20.29 -17.51 -12.76
CA ILE A 962 -19.17 -16.55 -12.84
C ILE A 962 -17.89 -17.26 -13.27
N CYS A 963 -16.95 -16.48 -13.82
CA CYS A 963 -15.60 -16.92 -14.10
C CYS A 963 -14.61 -16.01 -13.37
N ASP A 964 -13.70 -16.60 -12.59
CA ASP A 964 -12.75 -15.84 -11.78
C ASP A 964 -11.50 -15.46 -12.57
N ASP A 965 -11.12 -16.28 -13.57
CA ASP A 965 -10.00 -16.00 -14.45
C ASP A 965 -10.48 -15.26 -15.72
N PRO A 966 -10.07 -13.99 -15.93
CA PRO A 966 -10.39 -13.25 -17.12
C PRO A 966 -9.99 -13.94 -18.42
N ALA A 967 -8.90 -14.71 -18.46
CA ALA A 967 -8.45 -15.39 -19.68
C ALA A 967 -9.49 -16.40 -20.20
N ASN A 968 -10.33 -16.93 -19.30
CA ASN A 968 -11.37 -17.91 -19.58
C ASN A 968 -12.76 -17.30 -19.88
N TYR A 969 -12.89 -15.97 -19.94
CA TYR A 969 -14.16 -15.33 -20.25
C TYR A 969 -14.69 -15.74 -21.64
N ALA A 970 -15.92 -16.22 -21.68
CA ALA A 970 -16.55 -16.80 -22.86
C ALA A 970 -18.08 -16.58 -22.87
N ASP A 971 -18.72 -16.91 -23.98
CA ASP A 971 -20.19 -16.88 -24.12
C ASP A 971 -20.84 -18.23 -23.80
N VAL A 972 -20.09 -19.12 -23.15
CA VAL A 972 -20.46 -20.47 -22.75
C VAL A 972 -20.09 -20.71 -21.28
N LEU A 973 -20.67 -21.72 -20.66
CA LEU A 973 -20.47 -22.02 -19.24
C LEU A 973 -19.20 -22.83 -18.93
N THR A 974 -18.43 -23.25 -19.94
CA THR A 974 -17.16 -23.93 -19.73
C THR A 974 -16.22 -23.01 -18.93
N ASN A 975 -15.60 -23.52 -17.86
CA ASN A 975 -14.76 -22.77 -16.91
C ASN A 975 -15.51 -21.71 -16.06
N TYR A 976 -16.84 -21.74 -16.05
CA TYR A 976 -17.66 -20.93 -15.16
C TYR A 976 -18.21 -21.77 -14.01
N MET A 977 -18.24 -21.18 -12.81
CA MET A 977 -18.75 -21.80 -11.58
C MET A 977 -20.15 -21.26 -11.25
N GLN A 978 -21.07 -22.14 -10.89
CA GLN A 978 -22.39 -21.74 -10.40
C GLN A 978 -22.29 -21.20 -8.97
N VAL A 979 -22.80 -19.98 -8.73
CA VAL A 979 -22.70 -19.30 -7.42
C VAL A 979 -24.04 -18.97 -6.78
N GLY A 980 -25.15 -19.16 -7.49
CA GLY A 980 -26.46 -18.91 -6.91
C GLY A 980 -27.60 -18.95 -7.92
N LEU A 981 -28.74 -18.39 -7.52
CA LEU A 981 -29.96 -18.32 -8.32
C LEU A 981 -30.44 -16.87 -8.44
N LEU A 982 -30.91 -16.52 -9.64
CA LEU A 982 -31.68 -15.29 -9.88
C LEU A 982 -33.15 -15.48 -9.47
N PRO A 983 -33.85 -14.38 -9.13
CA PRO A 983 -35.30 -14.38 -9.07
C PRO A 983 -35.90 -14.83 -10.41
N ARG A 984 -37.05 -15.49 -10.34
CA ARG A 984 -37.81 -15.86 -11.56
C ARG A 984 -38.86 -14.82 -11.95
N ASN A 985 -39.21 -13.93 -11.03
CA ASN A 985 -40.03 -12.76 -11.31
C ASN A 985 -39.14 -11.51 -11.43
N GLU A 986 -39.53 -10.61 -12.32
CA GLU A 986 -38.97 -9.26 -12.38
C GLU A 986 -39.59 -8.36 -11.30
N GLY A 987 -38.92 -7.26 -11.00
CA GLY A 987 -39.35 -6.29 -9.99
C GLY A 987 -38.20 -5.47 -9.40
N TYR A 988 -38.52 -4.60 -8.44
CA TYR A 988 -37.50 -3.85 -7.70
C TYR A 988 -36.73 -4.76 -6.73
N ILE A 989 -35.41 -4.67 -6.78
CA ILE A 989 -34.50 -5.56 -6.07
C ILE A 989 -34.62 -5.36 -4.56
N THR A 990 -34.87 -6.45 -3.83
CA THR A 990 -34.95 -6.46 -2.37
C THR A 990 -33.74 -7.12 -1.74
N ARG A 991 -33.10 -8.09 -2.41
CA ARG A 991 -31.91 -8.81 -1.91
C ARG A 991 -30.96 -9.17 -3.06
N CYS A 992 -29.69 -9.32 -2.71
CA CYS A 992 -28.61 -9.72 -3.62
C CYS A 992 -27.76 -10.85 -3.00
N LEU A 993 -26.95 -11.54 -3.82
CA LEU A 993 -25.89 -12.50 -3.44
C LEU A 993 -24.70 -11.82 -2.75
N LEU A 994 -24.98 -10.92 -1.81
CA LEU A 994 -23.94 -10.15 -1.12
C LEU A 994 -22.99 -11.03 -0.31
N ASP A 995 -23.50 -12.14 0.21
CA ASP A 995 -22.73 -13.08 1.04
C ASP A 995 -21.57 -13.71 0.22
N GLU A 996 -21.67 -13.72 -1.11
CA GLU A 996 -20.61 -14.11 -2.07
C GLU A 996 -19.79 -12.90 -2.58
N GLY A 997 -19.95 -11.71 -1.99
CA GLY A 997 -19.35 -10.46 -2.45
C GLY A 997 -20.00 -9.89 -3.72
N LEU A 998 -21.13 -10.44 -4.17
CA LEU A 998 -21.77 -10.11 -5.44
C LEU A 998 -22.99 -9.21 -5.25
N THR A 999 -23.15 -8.24 -6.14
CA THR A 999 -24.33 -7.36 -6.18
C THR A 999 -25.35 -7.82 -7.23
N ILE A 1000 -25.59 -9.14 -7.24
CA ILE A 1000 -26.52 -9.83 -8.15
C ILE A 1000 -27.84 -10.12 -7.43
N PRO A 1001 -29.01 -9.77 -8.00
CA PRO A 1001 -30.31 -10.00 -7.36
C PRO A 1001 -30.57 -11.46 -7.00
N THR A 1002 -31.20 -11.68 -5.85
CA THR A 1002 -31.75 -12.97 -5.38
C THR A 1002 -33.24 -12.90 -5.08
N GLU A 1003 -33.76 -11.70 -4.77
CA GLU A 1003 -35.18 -11.42 -4.63
C GLU A 1003 -35.53 -10.04 -5.23
N ALA A 1004 -36.70 -9.94 -5.86
CA ALA A 1004 -37.17 -8.74 -6.55
C ALA A 1004 -38.65 -8.40 -6.26
N THR A 1005 -39.17 -8.84 -5.11
CA THR A 1005 -40.59 -8.65 -4.74
C THR A 1005 -40.73 -7.75 -3.53
N GLY A 1006 -41.57 -6.71 -3.62
CA GLY A 1006 -41.88 -5.81 -2.50
C GLY A 1006 -40.94 -4.61 -2.33
N GLY A 1007 -40.08 -4.35 -3.32
CA GLY A 1007 -39.31 -3.10 -3.43
C GLY A 1007 -40.05 -2.01 -4.21
N SER A 1008 -39.42 -0.83 -4.31
CA SER A 1008 -39.87 0.34 -5.08
C SER A 1008 -38.66 1.19 -5.47
N SER A 1009 -38.86 2.22 -6.29
CA SER A 1009 -37.81 3.12 -6.78
C SER A 1009 -37.08 3.97 -5.73
N THR A 1010 -37.47 3.89 -4.45
CA THR A 1010 -36.83 4.64 -3.35
C THR A 1010 -36.59 3.77 -2.11
N THR A 1011 -36.79 2.46 -2.20
CA THR A 1011 -36.66 1.53 -1.06
C THR A 1011 -35.71 0.40 -1.42
N ARG A 1012 -35.11 -0.25 -0.42
CA ARG A 1012 -34.21 -1.40 -0.62
C ARG A 1012 -32.99 -1.02 -1.46
N TYR A 1013 -32.79 -1.62 -2.63
CA TYR A 1013 -31.76 -1.25 -3.60
C TYR A 1013 -32.24 -0.20 -4.61
N SER A 1014 -33.55 0.06 -4.66
CA SER A 1014 -34.20 1.06 -5.52
C SER A 1014 -34.09 0.85 -7.04
N ASP A 1015 -33.32 -0.14 -7.46
CA ASP A 1015 -33.13 -0.48 -8.87
C ASP A 1015 -33.90 -1.74 -9.25
N TYR A 1016 -34.14 -1.92 -10.55
CA TYR A 1016 -34.98 -3.00 -11.06
C TYR A 1016 -34.18 -4.24 -11.48
N PHE A 1017 -34.79 -5.41 -11.43
CA PHE A 1017 -34.29 -6.63 -12.03
C PHE A 1017 -35.28 -7.09 -13.08
N TYR A 1018 -34.79 -7.27 -14.31
CA TYR A 1018 -35.61 -7.71 -15.44
C TYR A 1018 -35.06 -9.02 -16.01
N THR A 1019 -35.96 -9.99 -16.22
CA THR A 1019 -35.62 -11.29 -16.78
C THR A 1019 -36.76 -11.87 -17.62
N SER A 1020 -36.49 -12.98 -18.32
CA SER A 1020 -37.53 -13.69 -19.09
C SER A 1020 -37.32 -15.20 -19.00
N ILE A 1021 -38.39 -15.95 -18.73
CA ILE A 1021 -38.37 -17.41 -18.70
C ILE A 1021 -38.57 -17.94 -20.14
N PRO A 1022 -37.69 -18.83 -20.66
CA PRO A 1022 -37.91 -19.43 -21.97
C PRO A 1022 -39.12 -20.36 -21.95
N GLY A 1023 -39.81 -20.48 -23.10
CA GLY A 1023 -41.01 -21.31 -23.21
C GLY A 1023 -40.76 -22.82 -23.11
N SER A 1024 -39.52 -23.27 -23.37
CA SER A 1024 -39.09 -24.67 -23.26
C SER A 1024 -37.56 -24.74 -23.12
N GLY A 1025 -37.03 -25.81 -22.51
CA GLY A 1025 -35.58 -26.05 -22.41
C GLY A 1025 -34.85 -25.03 -21.53
N SER A 1026 -33.61 -24.70 -21.86
CA SER A 1026 -32.82 -23.69 -21.16
C SER A 1026 -32.15 -22.71 -22.13
N ALA A 1027 -31.85 -21.50 -21.64
CA ALA A 1027 -31.22 -20.45 -22.42
C ALA A 1027 -30.07 -19.79 -21.64
N ILE A 1028 -28.90 -19.68 -22.28
CA ILE A 1028 -27.77 -18.90 -21.78
C ILE A 1028 -28.00 -17.43 -22.07
N ARG A 1029 -27.96 -16.59 -21.04
CA ARG A 1029 -28.17 -15.13 -21.10
C ARG A 1029 -26.94 -14.40 -20.58
N GLY A 1030 -26.68 -13.22 -21.12
CA GLY A 1030 -25.63 -12.32 -20.63
C GLY A 1030 -26.16 -11.32 -19.60
N SER A 1031 -25.26 -10.44 -19.14
CA SER A 1031 -25.56 -9.38 -18.17
C SER A 1031 -25.52 -8.00 -18.85
N LEU A 1032 -26.64 -7.29 -18.84
CA LEU A 1032 -26.72 -5.88 -19.22
C LEU A 1032 -26.98 -5.03 -17.97
N VAL A 1033 -26.18 -3.98 -17.80
CA VAL A 1033 -26.23 -3.08 -16.64
C VAL A 1033 -26.24 -1.60 -17.05
N SER A 1034 -26.20 -0.70 -16.07
CA SER A 1034 -26.23 0.77 -16.23
C SER A 1034 -27.59 1.32 -16.65
N ALA A 1035 -28.43 0.59 -17.39
CA ALA A 1035 -29.74 1.02 -17.87
C ALA A 1035 -29.70 2.09 -18.98
N ALA A 1036 -30.78 2.17 -19.75
CA ALA A 1036 -30.96 3.11 -20.85
C ALA A 1036 -31.58 4.44 -20.39
N ALA A 1037 -31.38 5.48 -21.19
CA ALA A 1037 -31.85 6.84 -20.91
C ALA A 1037 -33.37 7.03 -20.78
N PHE A 1038 -34.19 6.02 -21.05
CA PHE A 1038 -35.65 6.09 -20.88
C PHE A 1038 -36.19 5.23 -19.73
N ASP A 1039 -35.33 4.55 -18.98
CA ASP A 1039 -35.74 3.62 -17.92
C ASP A 1039 -36.21 4.32 -16.62
N GLY A 1040 -35.99 5.64 -16.52
CA GLY A 1040 -36.43 6.47 -15.39
C GLY A 1040 -36.01 5.93 -14.03
N ALA A 1041 -36.96 5.85 -13.11
CA ALA A 1041 -36.73 5.48 -11.72
C ALA A 1041 -36.37 4.00 -11.50
N THR A 1042 -36.27 3.18 -12.56
CA THR A 1042 -35.81 1.80 -12.47
C THR A 1042 -34.27 1.67 -12.61
N ALA A 1043 -33.63 2.70 -13.18
CA ALA A 1043 -32.19 2.78 -13.44
C ALA A 1043 -31.32 2.87 -12.18
N GLY A 1044 -30.09 2.39 -12.28
CA GLY A 1044 -29.10 2.56 -11.22
C GLY A 1044 -27.95 1.55 -11.32
N LEU A 1045 -27.11 1.52 -10.29
CA LEU A 1045 -25.90 0.69 -10.25
C LEU A 1045 -26.20 -0.81 -10.11
N PHE A 1046 -27.38 -1.14 -9.60
CA PHE A 1046 -27.84 -2.51 -9.36
C PHE A 1046 -28.82 -2.99 -10.42
N PHE A 1047 -29.29 -2.14 -11.35
CA PHE A 1047 -30.20 -2.61 -12.39
C PHE A 1047 -29.50 -3.68 -13.22
N LEU A 1048 -30.05 -4.90 -13.15
CA LEU A 1048 -29.66 -6.03 -13.96
C LEU A 1048 -30.75 -6.44 -14.96
N PHE A 1049 -30.38 -6.55 -16.24
CA PHE A 1049 -31.25 -6.97 -17.33
C PHE A 1049 -30.71 -8.24 -18.01
N THR A 1050 -31.48 -9.34 -17.99
CA THR A 1050 -31.01 -10.70 -18.34
C THR A 1050 -31.80 -11.40 -19.45
N ILE A 1051 -32.47 -10.66 -20.33
CA ILE A 1051 -33.27 -11.26 -21.42
C ILE A 1051 -32.41 -11.75 -22.58
N TYR A 1052 -31.32 -11.05 -22.88
CA TYR A 1052 -30.62 -11.22 -24.15
C TYR A 1052 -29.49 -12.25 -24.07
N VAL A 1053 -29.32 -13.01 -25.16
CA VAL A 1053 -28.13 -13.86 -25.33
C VAL A 1053 -26.90 -12.98 -25.56
N PRO A 1054 -25.68 -13.41 -25.19
CA PRO A 1054 -24.45 -12.64 -25.37
C PRO A 1054 -24.22 -12.11 -26.80
N ALA A 1055 -24.72 -12.81 -27.81
CA ALA A 1055 -24.60 -12.44 -29.23
C ALA A 1055 -25.54 -11.31 -29.70
N SER A 1056 -26.45 -10.82 -28.84
CA SER A 1056 -27.47 -9.82 -29.22
C SER A 1056 -26.89 -8.41 -29.37
N THR A 1057 -27.45 -7.62 -30.29
CA THR A 1057 -27.06 -6.22 -30.52
C THR A 1057 -28.28 -5.31 -30.58
N PHE A 1058 -28.17 -4.11 -30.00
CA PHE A 1058 -29.19 -3.06 -30.07
C PHE A 1058 -28.52 -1.68 -30.17
N ALA A 1059 -29.29 -0.68 -30.61
CA ALA A 1059 -28.81 0.70 -30.83
C ALA A 1059 -28.22 1.38 -29.60
N TYR A 1060 -28.58 0.93 -28.40
CA TYR A 1060 -28.14 1.46 -27.11
C TYR A 1060 -27.46 0.36 -26.26
N PHE A 1061 -26.90 -0.68 -26.88
CA PHE A 1061 -26.04 -1.67 -26.22
C PHE A 1061 -24.59 -1.33 -26.49
N GLY A 1062 -23.90 -0.89 -25.44
CA GLY A 1062 -22.48 -0.60 -25.39
C GLY A 1062 -21.73 -1.49 -24.41
N SER A 1063 -20.51 -1.07 -24.09
CA SER A 1063 -19.72 -1.53 -22.94
C SER A 1063 -18.62 -0.50 -22.71
N ARG A 1064 -17.71 -0.74 -21.77
CA ARG A 1064 -16.49 0.03 -21.57
C ARG A 1064 -15.31 -0.90 -21.31
N PRO A 1065 -14.07 -0.54 -21.68
CA PRO A 1065 -12.93 -1.42 -21.48
C PRO A 1065 -12.62 -1.59 -19.99
N CYS A 1066 -12.10 -2.76 -19.63
CA CYS A 1066 -11.59 -3.07 -18.31
C CYS A 1066 -10.22 -3.75 -18.44
N PHE A 1067 -9.26 -3.36 -17.61
CA PHE A 1067 -7.94 -3.99 -17.51
C PHE A 1067 -7.78 -4.62 -16.12
N ILE A 1068 -7.44 -5.90 -16.10
CA ILE A 1068 -7.22 -6.69 -14.88
C ILE A 1068 -5.73 -7.09 -14.87
N PRO A 1069 -4.90 -6.47 -14.00
CA PRO A 1069 -3.45 -6.63 -13.94
C PRO A 1069 -2.96 -8.05 -13.67
#